data_AF-A0A261Y1J6-F1
#
_entry.id   AF-A0A261Y1J6-F1
#
_cell.length_a   1.000
_cell.length_b   1.000
_cell.length_c   1.000
_cell.angle_alpha   90.00
_cell.angle_beta   90.00
_cell.angle_gamma   90.00
#
_symmetry.space_group_name_H-M   'P 1'
#
loop_
_entity.id
_entity.type
_entity.pdbx_description
1 polymer ?
#
loop_
_entity_poly.entity_id
_entity_poly.type
_entity_poly.pdbx_seq_one_letter_code
_entity_poly.pdbx_strand_id
1 'polypeptide(L)'
;MADQETKVDAETRSEVYDDSHFIEKGADNETDTGHDVFGNEEGEQIRYKTLTWPAAAALMIAETVSNGTTALPSVLGTVGLVPGVILIVVLGMFALYTGILLGRFKLRHASVHNMGDAGNVLFGRIGREIFTFGSIVFALASTGGQLLSGQIALNVLDVNVCQLVWLTVFAVATFICAVPRRLEEMSWLSAISFASIVIASLVGMIGGGINKDPARVVQATISGVSFYNAFLSVTNIIFAYAGHFAFFAFISEMKNPKDCVKSIITLQAFSIVFYTVFAVVFYVSFGNSVASPSFSSLPPTLAKVTYGLALPNFLIAGVIYTHVAAKILFLRFFRGTRHVHSNTRLGVTVWLAFCALIVILAWILAEGVPNFSDLLVLTLVAHGHPVRRQASSFPVPTFAPVPTTAMGPPLPAKGYIVQDLGQGLYWLTDEQYQSMFLVSDQGVIVVDAPPTIGHNILYAIGNVTDKPITHFVYSHSHGDHNSAAYLMPKNTVYIANQYTRDILAQVNDPSRPLPTKTFAKDYILRIGNQTLELSYKGPNHEYGNLFIWAPKQKVLMLVDVVFPGWVPFAELAVSQDIPGWVGAHDQILAYPFDVYIGGHLNRPGNRQDVVIQKNYVLDVLNNCAATIEDAMRTFEVVGPVSKANPGNSWAVFKLYLDDFANICANKTNEKWLGKLGGADAFGFENAYKALKTLRLDYGILGPFGLPVPIPKAGKGQVVVKNHAIGINYIDTYQRSGVYKMSLPFILGREGAGEVVEVGEGAGEFKVGDRVAYREGSGSYAEYTAVDIASVGTLAPHITYDQGASVILQGLTAWTMVRSGYEVKAGDWVLVHAAAGGVGLLLCQMCKQLGAHVIGTVSTDEKAAIAKENGAEYVINYSHENVTEKVNEITKGLGCHAVLDGVGKSTWQTSLDCTRRLGTLISFGNASGVVPPISIMALSDKNLKLMRPRLFPYVDTRANFLHWWGELKELLDQGKLKLKIFKTYPLEEVVQAHKDLEGRVSSGKLLLRP
;
A
#
# COMPACT_ATOMS: atom_id res chain seq x y z
N MET A 1 25.86 -67.39 37.58
CA MET A 1 26.34 -66.05 37.94
C MET A 1 25.27 -65.03 37.56
N ALA A 2 24.03 -65.28 38.00
CA ALA A 2 23.28 -64.37 38.85
C ALA A 2 23.95 -64.02 40.20
N ASP A 3 23.42 -62.95 40.82
CA ASP A 3 23.64 -62.39 42.16
C ASP A 3 24.82 -61.44 42.37
N GLN A 4 24.62 -60.14 42.07
CA GLN A 4 25.10 -59.04 42.92
C GLN A 4 24.52 -57.63 42.61
N GLU A 5 23.24 -57.50 42.25
CA GLU A 5 22.66 -56.17 41.95
C GLU A 5 21.34 -55.83 42.67
N THR A 6 21.01 -56.54 43.76
CA THR A 6 19.78 -56.30 44.53
C THR A 6 20.04 -56.35 46.04
N LYS A 7 20.66 -55.29 46.59
CA LYS A 7 20.60 -54.98 48.04
C LYS A 7 21.21 -53.61 48.42
N VAL A 8 20.75 -52.51 47.82
CA VAL A 8 20.98 -51.14 48.38
C VAL A 8 19.73 -50.24 48.33
N ASP A 9 18.59 -50.72 47.80
CA ASP A 9 17.39 -49.90 47.55
C ASP A 9 16.31 -49.94 48.66
N ALA A 10 16.66 -49.99 49.94
CA ALA A 10 15.62 -50.11 51.00
C ALA A 10 15.77 -49.24 52.27
N GLU A 11 16.81 -48.41 52.45
CA GLU A 11 16.98 -47.64 53.71
C GLU A 11 17.18 -46.12 53.57
N THR A 12 16.83 -45.51 52.43
CA THR A 12 16.85 -44.04 52.25
C THR A 12 15.47 -43.44 51.99
N ARG A 13 14.48 -43.86 52.79
CA ARG A 13 13.13 -43.27 52.75
C ARG A 13 12.48 -43.22 54.14
N SER A 14 12.99 -42.37 55.03
CA SER A 14 12.20 -41.61 56.02
C SER A 14 13.12 -40.89 57.00
N GLU A 15 13.54 -39.67 56.69
CA GLU A 15 13.78 -38.68 57.75
C GLU A 15 13.03 -37.41 57.39
N VAL A 16 12.02 -37.16 58.22
CA VAL A 16 11.21 -35.96 58.27
C VAL A 16 12.16 -34.81 58.63
N TYR A 17 12.28 -33.83 57.74
CA TYR A 17 13.02 -32.60 57.98
C TYR A 17 12.32 -31.81 59.10
N ASP A 18 12.84 -31.90 60.31
CA ASP A 18 12.45 -31.07 61.45
C ASP A 18 13.23 -29.75 61.40
N ASP A 19 12.51 -28.65 61.14
CA ASP A 19 13.02 -27.30 60.93
C ASP A 19 13.45 -26.59 62.25
N SER A 20 13.39 -27.26 63.40
CA SER A 20 13.62 -26.63 64.71
C SER A 20 15.08 -26.60 65.19
N HIS A 21 16.01 -27.33 64.56
CA HIS A 21 17.39 -27.45 65.06
C HIS A 21 18.44 -26.52 64.40
N PHE A 22 18.09 -25.73 63.39
CA PHE A 22 19.05 -24.89 62.65
C PHE A 22 19.16 -23.44 63.13
N ILE A 23 18.42 -23.04 64.18
CA ILE A 23 18.43 -21.66 64.68
C ILE A 23 19.52 -21.40 65.74
N GLU A 24 20.07 -22.42 66.41
CA GLU A 24 20.95 -22.18 67.57
C GLU A 24 22.47 -22.28 67.35
N LYS A 25 22.98 -22.86 66.24
CA LYS A 25 24.45 -23.07 66.07
C LYS A 25 25.21 -22.01 65.25
N GLY A 26 24.61 -20.83 65.05
CA GLY A 26 25.29 -19.66 64.45
C GLY A 26 25.57 -18.53 65.43
N ALA A 27 25.13 -18.68 66.68
CA ALA A 27 25.41 -17.76 67.77
C ALA A 27 26.61 -18.32 68.54
N ASP A 28 27.81 -17.79 68.27
CA ASP A 28 28.98 -17.73 69.18
C ASP A 28 30.24 -17.37 68.39
N ASN A 29 30.18 -16.26 67.64
CA ASN A 29 31.38 -15.53 67.23
C ASN A 29 31.05 -14.03 67.30
N GLU A 30 30.98 -13.53 68.52
CA GLU A 30 31.34 -12.14 68.79
C GLU A 30 32.81 -11.97 68.37
N THR A 31 33.09 -11.06 67.42
CA THR A 31 34.41 -10.60 66.89
C THR A 31 34.70 -10.87 65.40
N ASP A 32 33.81 -10.47 64.49
CA ASP A 32 34.25 -10.13 63.12
C ASP A 32 33.55 -8.87 62.59
N THR A 33 34.01 -7.71 63.06
CA THR A 33 33.65 -6.39 62.54
C THR A 33 34.50 -5.99 61.32
N GLY A 34 35.37 -6.87 60.82
CA GLY A 34 36.31 -6.59 59.73
C GLY A 34 35.76 -6.86 58.32
N HIS A 35 34.62 -7.54 58.19
CA HIS A 35 34.11 -8.05 56.90
C HIS A 35 32.78 -7.43 56.42
N ASP A 36 32.31 -6.32 57.02
CA ASP A 36 31.15 -5.59 56.52
C ASP A 36 31.50 -4.62 55.38
N VAL A 37 30.56 -4.42 54.44
CA VAL A 37 30.75 -3.60 53.22
C VAL A 37 31.11 -2.15 53.55
N PHE A 38 30.52 -1.60 54.61
CA PHE A 38 30.67 -0.19 55.00
C PHE A 38 31.60 0.01 56.21
N GLY A 39 32.14 -1.06 56.78
CA GLY A 39 33.07 -0.98 57.93
C GLY A 39 32.45 -0.38 59.20
N ASN A 40 33.30 0.18 60.08
CA ASN A 40 32.85 0.90 61.27
C ASN A 40 32.55 2.37 60.90
N GLU A 41 31.29 2.79 61.05
CA GLU A 41 30.79 4.11 60.65
C GLU A 41 30.75 5.12 61.84
N GLU A 42 31.30 4.77 63.00
CA GLU A 42 31.37 5.66 64.18
C GLU A 42 32.30 6.86 63.91
N GLY A 43 31.70 8.05 63.82
CA GLY A 43 32.42 9.33 63.60
C GLY A 43 32.50 9.80 62.15
N GLU A 44 32.02 9.01 61.19
CA GLU A 44 32.02 9.34 59.76
C GLU A 44 30.90 10.31 59.34
N GLN A 45 31.14 11.13 58.31
CA GLN A 45 30.18 12.14 57.82
C GLN A 45 28.94 11.51 57.16
N ILE A 46 29.07 10.32 56.56
CA ILE A 46 28.00 9.56 55.91
C ILE A 46 27.88 8.19 56.58
N ARG A 47 26.70 7.91 57.15
CA ARG A 47 26.30 6.63 57.75
C ARG A 47 25.23 5.97 56.89
N TYR A 48 25.41 4.71 56.53
CA TYR A 48 24.53 3.96 55.63
C TYR A 48 23.59 3.00 56.37
N LYS A 49 23.94 2.50 57.57
CA LYS A 49 23.10 1.53 58.34
C LYS A 49 21.98 2.17 59.16
N THR A 50 21.03 2.81 58.49
CA THR A 50 19.95 3.56 59.17
C THR A 50 18.54 3.04 58.86
N LEU A 51 18.40 2.07 57.96
CA LEU A 51 17.10 1.58 57.49
C LEU A 51 16.45 0.59 58.47
N THR A 52 15.19 0.81 58.85
CA THR A 52 14.42 -0.15 59.67
C THR A 52 13.76 -1.22 58.80
N TRP A 53 13.42 -2.39 59.36
CA TRP A 53 12.78 -3.46 58.58
C TRP A 53 11.43 -3.06 57.94
N PRO A 54 10.55 -2.24 58.56
CA PRO A 54 9.33 -1.78 57.89
C PRO A 54 9.62 -0.81 56.75
N ALA A 55 10.62 0.08 56.93
CA ALA A 55 11.04 1.01 55.88
C ALA A 55 11.68 0.26 54.70
N ALA A 56 12.45 -0.80 54.96
CA ALA A 56 12.99 -1.69 53.93
C ALA A 56 11.86 -2.42 53.18
N ALA A 57 10.81 -2.89 53.88
CA ALA A 57 9.65 -3.49 53.24
C ALA A 57 8.92 -2.49 52.33
N ALA A 58 8.70 -1.26 52.80
CA ALA A 58 8.06 -0.21 52.02
C ALA A 58 8.86 0.16 50.75
N LEU A 59 10.20 0.24 50.86
CA LEU A 59 11.11 0.44 49.72
C LEU A 59 10.97 -0.67 48.68
N MET A 60 11.06 -1.93 49.12
CA MET A 60 10.93 -3.08 48.23
C MET A 60 9.56 -3.11 47.55
N ILE A 61 8.49 -2.74 48.26
CA ILE A 61 7.12 -2.73 47.72
C ILE A 61 6.98 -1.62 46.68
N ALA A 62 7.42 -0.40 47.00
CA ALA A 62 7.36 0.74 46.08
C ALA A 62 8.11 0.47 44.76
N GLU A 63 9.28 -0.18 44.85
CA GLU A 63 10.04 -0.61 43.69
C GLU A 63 9.30 -1.67 42.85
N THR A 64 8.83 -2.73 43.53
CA THR A 64 8.33 -3.93 42.86
C THR A 64 6.94 -3.68 42.27
N VAL A 65 6.01 -3.13 43.06
CA VAL A 65 4.56 -3.06 42.75
C VAL A 65 4.22 -2.14 41.58
N SER A 66 5.08 -1.17 41.28
CA SER A 66 4.88 -0.23 40.19
C SER A 66 4.69 -0.91 38.83
N ASN A 67 5.63 -1.76 38.41
CA ASN A 67 5.65 -2.33 37.06
C ASN A 67 4.65 -3.49 36.91
N GLY A 68 4.41 -4.26 37.98
CA GLY A 68 3.42 -5.33 37.91
C GLY A 68 1.99 -4.83 37.78
N THR A 69 1.65 -3.72 38.44
CA THR A 69 0.31 -3.13 38.33
C THR A 69 -0.01 -2.70 36.89
N THR A 70 0.98 -2.17 36.16
CA THR A 70 0.78 -1.70 34.79
C THR A 70 0.82 -2.82 33.74
N ALA A 71 1.52 -3.93 34.00
CA ALA A 71 1.70 -5.02 33.04
C ALA A 71 0.73 -6.21 33.22
N LEU A 72 0.49 -6.66 34.46
CA LEU A 72 -0.13 -7.95 34.73
C LEU A 72 -1.58 -8.15 34.24
N PRO A 73 -2.45 -7.13 34.15
CA PRO A 73 -3.77 -7.33 33.55
C PRO A 73 -3.71 -7.81 32.09
N SER A 74 -2.73 -7.33 31.30
CA SER A 74 -2.53 -7.75 29.91
C SER A 74 -2.07 -9.21 29.75
N VAL A 75 -1.40 -9.74 30.77
CA VAL A 75 -1.03 -11.17 30.85
C VAL A 75 -2.30 -12.03 30.88
N LEU A 76 -3.30 -11.68 31.69
CA LEU A 76 -4.59 -12.38 31.71
C LEU A 76 -5.34 -12.19 30.38
N GLY A 77 -5.18 -11.03 29.73
CA GLY A 77 -5.63 -10.78 28.36
C GLY A 77 -5.02 -11.70 27.31
N THR A 78 -3.84 -12.25 27.58
CA THR A 78 -3.07 -13.07 26.63
C THR A 78 -3.24 -14.56 26.87
N VAL A 79 -3.09 -15.03 28.11
CA VAL A 79 -3.17 -16.47 28.44
C VAL A 79 -4.55 -16.90 28.94
N GLY A 80 -5.40 -15.96 29.33
CA GLY A 80 -6.70 -16.20 29.97
C GLY A 80 -6.63 -16.13 31.49
N LEU A 81 -7.80 -16.02 32.11
CA LEU A 81 -7.93 -15.77 33.55
C LEU A 81 -7.27 -16.85 34.42
N VAL A 82 -7.56 -18.13 34.15
CA VAL A 82 -7.12 -19.26 34.98
C VAL A 82 -5.60 -19.46 34.94
N PRO A 83 -4.97 -19.67 33.76
CA PRO A 83 -3.52 -19.85 33.71
C PRO A 83 -2.77 -18.58 34.13
N GLY A 84 -3.30 -17.38 33.84
CA GLY A 84 -2.72 -16.11 34.28
C GLY A 84 -2.63 -16.00 35.80
N VAL A 85 -3.73 -16.27 36.51
CA VAL A 85 -3.75 -16.25 37.99
C VAL A 85 -2.82 -17.31 38.59
N ILE A 86 -2.82 -18.53 38.04
CA ILE A 86 -1.91 -19.60 38.49
C ILE A 86 -0.46 -19.14 38.35
N LEU A 87 -0.09 -18.57 37.21
CA LEU A 87 1.28 -18.10 36.96
C LEU A 87 1.68 -16.97 37.90
N ILE A 88 0.81 -15.97 38.13
CA ILE A 88 1.08 -14.87 39.07
C ILE A 88 1.36 -15.41 40.48
N VAL A 89 0.50 -16.30 40.99
CA VAL A 89 0.66 -16.85 42.34
C VAL A 89 1.89 -17.76 42.45
N VAL A 90 2.08 -18.70 41.51
CA VAL A 90 3.19 -19.67 41.56
C VAL A 90 4.54 -18.97 41.42
N LEU A 91 4.69 -18.07 40.45
CA LEU A 91 5.93 -17.31 40.28
C LEU A 91 6.17 -16.34 41.43
N GLY A 92 5.11 -15.81 42.04
CA GLY A 92 5.21 -15.03 43.26
C GLY A 92 5.69 -15.86 44.47
N MET A 93 5.22 -17.09 44.62
CA MET A 93 5.72 -18.00 45.67
C MET A 93 7.17 -18.42 45.41
N PHE A 94 7.55 -18.61 44.15
CA PHE A 94 8.94 -18.84 43.76
C PHE A 94 9.82 -17.63 44.09
N ALA A 95 9.34 -16.41 43.82
CA ALA A 95 10.00 -15.17 44.19
C ALA A 95 10.20 -15.07 45.71
N LEU A 96 9.19 -15.43 46.53
CA LEU A 96 9.34 -15.48 47.99
C LEU A 96 10.50 -16.38 48.42
N TYR A 97 10.55 -17.58 47.85
CA TYR A 97 11.60 -18.56 48.13
C TYR A 97 12.98 -18.01 47.76
N THR A 98 13.14 -17.44 46.56
CA THR A 98 14.41 -16.86 46.12
C THR A 98 14.82 -15.66 46.95
N GLY A 99 13.88 -14.81 47.39
CA GLY A 99 14.15 -13.68 48.26
C GLY A 99 14.69 -14.11 49.61
N ILE A 100 14.05 -15.09 50.25
CA ILE A 100 14.53 -15.67 51.52
C ILE A 100 15.92 -16.28 51.34
N LEU A 101 16.18 -16.95 50.22
CA LEU A 101 17.50 -17.51 49.90
C LEU A 101 18.57 -16.42 49.83
N LEU A 102 18.30 -15.31 49.13
CA LEU A 102 19.22 -14.17 49.05
C LEU A 102 19.45 -13.51 50.42
N GLY A 103 18.40 -13.35 51.23
CA GLY A 103 18.53 -12.83 52.60
C GLY A 103 19.43 -13.70 53.47
N ARG A 104 19.22 -15.03 53.44
CA ARG A 104 20.08 -16.01 54.15
C ARG A 104 21.51 -15.99 53.61
N PHE A 105 21.69 -15.87 52.30
CA PHE A 105 23.01 -15.76 51.66
C PHE A 105 23.76 -14.51 52.15
N LYS A 106 23.10 -13.35 52.19
CA LYS A 106 23.67 -12.10 52.71
C LYS A 106 24.10 -12.22 54.18
N LEU A 107 23.27 -12.85 55.01
CA LEU A 107 23.59 -13.05 56.43
C LEU A 107 24.83 -13.94 56.63
N ARG A 108 25.08 -14.89 55.72
CA ARG A 108 26.28 -15.74 55.72
C ARG A 108 27.50 -15.09 55.09
N HIS A 109 27.31 -14.11 54.20
CA HIS A 109 28.36 -13.40 53.50
C HIS A 109 28.20 -11.88 53.66
N ALA A 110 28.59 -11.36 54.83
CA ALA A 110 28.38 -9.96 55.20
C ALA A 110 28.98 -8.95 54.19
N SER A 111 30.07 -9.32 53.51
CA SER A 111 30.77 -8.50 52.51
C SER A 111 30.06 -8.37 51.15
N VAL A 112 28.95 -9.07 50.91
CA VAL A 112 28.21 -9.03 49.63
C VAL A 112 27.26 -7.84 49.59
N HIS A 113 27.50 -6.82 48.77
CA HIS A 113 26.62 -5.65 48.68
C HIS A 113 25.63 -5.69 47.50
N ASN A 114 25.99 -6.41 46.44
CA ASN A 114 25.22 -6.48 45.21
C ASN A 114 25.36 -7.86 44.57
N MET A 115 24.57 -8.12 43.53
CA MET A 115 24.58 -9.40 42.80
C MET A 115 25.95 -9.74 42.19
N GLY A 116 26.76 -8.74 41.82
CA GLY A 116 28.14 -8.95 41.40
C GLY A 116 29.03 -9.55 42.49
N ASP A 117 28.92 -9.03 43.71
CA ASP A 117 29.66 -9.58 44.86
C ASP A 117 29.20 -11.03 45.15
N ALA A 118 27.91 -11.33 45.00
CA ALA A 118 27.40 -12.71 45.11
C ALA A 118 27.96 -13.61 43.99
N GLY A 119 27.97 -13.12 42.75
CA GLY A 119 28.59 -13.81 41.61
C GLY A 119 30.09 -14.08 41.83
N ASN A 120 30.80 -13.17 42.52
CA ASN A 120 32.19 -13.37 42.90
C ASN A 120 32.38 -14.54 43.89
N VAL A 121 31.45 -14.69 44.85
CA VAL A 121 31.49 -15.80 45.80
C VAL A 121 31.19 -17.13 45.09
N LEU A 122 30.26 -17.15 44.14
CA LEU A 122 29.83 -18.38 43.46
C LEU A 122 30.77 -18.84 42.34
N PHE A 123 31.26 -17.91 41.51
CA PHE A 123 32.01 -18.23 40.28
C PHE A 123 33.28 -17.38 40.11
N GLY A 124 33.77 -16.76 41.18
CA GLY A 124 34.97 -15.93 41.16
C GLY A 124 34.83 -14.70 40.24
N ARG A 125 35.95 -14.24 39.68
CA ARG A 125 36.00 -12.98 38.90
C ARG A 125 35.04 -12.96 37.72
N ILE A 126 34.86 -14.08 37.03
CA ILE A 126 33.96 -14.16 35.87
C ILE A 126 32.50 -13.99 36.32
N GLY A 127 32.11 -14.68 37.39
CA GLY A 127 30.77 -14.51 37.99
C GLY A 127 30.52 -13.07 38.42
N ARG A 128 31.52 -12.41 38.99
CA ARG A 128 31.43 -11.00 39.38
C ARG A 128 31.02 -10.11 38.22
N GLU A 129 31.73 -10.23 37.09
CA GLU A 129 31.49 -9.38 35.91
C GLU A 129 30.14 -9.65 35.28
N ILE A 130 29.76 -10.91 35.09
CA ILE A 130 28.49 -11.30 34.48
C ILE A 130 27.31 -10.77 35.32
N PHE A 131 27.34 -10.99 36.64
CA PHE A 131 26.24 -10.61 37.52
C PHE A 131 26.19 -9.09 37.74
N THR A 132 27.34 -8.40 37.77
CA THR A 132 27.38 -6.92 37.77
C THR A 132 26.78 -6.36 36.49
N PHE A 133 27.20 -6.86 35.32
CA PHE A 133 26.67 -6.41 34.03
C PHE A 133 25.16 -6.65 33.94
N GLY A 134 24.69 -7.87 34.25
CA GLY A 134 23.27 -8.20 34.24
C GLY A 134 22.44 -7.32 35.17
N SER A 135 22.95 -6.97 36.35
CA SER A 135 22.25 -6.09 37.30
C SER A 135 22.15 -4.65 36.80
N ILE A 136 23.20 -4.15 36.15
CA ILE A 136 23.18 -2.79 35.57
C ILE A 136 22.22 -2.73 34.39
N VAL A 137 22.25 -3.72 33.49
CA VAL A 137 21.30 -3.80 32.36
C VAL A 137 19.86 -3.91 32.86
N PHE A 138 19.62 -4.74 33.88
CA PHE A 138 18.29 -4.87 34.49
C PHE A 138 17.81 -3.53 35.07
N ALA A 139 18.65 -2.87 35.87
CA ALA A 139 18.31 -1.59 36.47
C ALA A 139 18.09 -0.50 35.40
N LEU A 140 18.88 -0.51 34.32
CA LEU A 140 18.73 0.43 33.20
C LEU A 140 17.38 0.30 32.51
N ALA A 141 16.98 -0.92 32.16
CA ALA A 141 15.69 -1.16 31.54
C ALA A 141 14.52 -0.88 32.49
N SER A 142 14.68 -1.20 33.78
CA SER A 142 13.69 -0.85 34.81
C SER A 142 13.53 0.67 34.96
N THR A 143 14.63 1.43 34.95
CA THR A 143 14.58 2.90 34.88
C THR A 143 13.87 3.34 33.59
N GLY A 144 14.22 2.78 32.44
CA GLY A 144 13.59 3.10 31.16
C GLY A 144 12.07 2.86 31.16
N GLY A 145 11.62 1.74 31.72
CA GLY A 145 10.19 1.43 31.87
C GLY A 145 9.44 2.44 32.74
N GLN A 146 10.09 2.95 33.79
CA GLN A 146 9.52 4.00 34.64
C GLN A 146 9.49 5.36 33.93
N LEU A 147 10.52 5.69 33.15
CA LEU A 147 10.53 6.90 32.30
C LEU A 147 9.40 6.85 31.27
N LEU A 148 9.21 5.71 30.61
CA LEU A 148 8.13 5.48 29.65
C LEU A 148 6.75 5.54 30.32
N SER A 149 6.59 4.96 31.51
CA SER A 149 5.34 5.04 32.28
C SER A 149 5.01 6.48 32.68
N GLY A 150 6.02 7.26 33.09
CA GLY A 150 5.89 8.68 33.38
C GLY A 150 5.53 9.52 32.15
N GLN A 151 6.17 9.24 31.01
CA GLN A 151 5.86 9.86 29.72
C GLN A 151 4.40 9.61 29.30
N ILE A 152 3.95 8.34 29.36
CA ILE A 152 2.56 7.96 29.03
C ILE A 152 1.59 8.68 29.97
N ALA A 153 1.89 8.70 31.27
CA ALA A 153 1.07 9.39 32.26
C ALA A 153 0.94 10.90 31.97
N LEU A 154 2.05 11.58 31.67
CA LEU A 154 2.05 13.01 31.31
C LEU A 154 1.31 13.28 30.00
N ASN A 155 1.47 12.41 29.00
CA ASN A 155 0.75 12.53 27.73
C ASN A 155 -0.77 12.34 27.88
N VAL A 156 -1.21 11.49 28.82
CA VAL A 156 -2.65 11.36 29.16
C VAL A 156 -3.18 12.62 29.83
N LEU A 157 -2.36 13.31 30.64
CA LEU A 157 -2.75 14.55 31.31
C LEU A 157 -2.80 15.75 30.34
N ASP A 158 -1.83 15.86 29.44
CA ASP A 158 -1.77 16.90 28.40
C ASP A 158 -1.24 16.36 27.06
N VAL A 159 -2.12 16.36 26.06
CA VAL A 159 -1.88 15.83 24.71
C VAL A 159 -1.23 16.83 23.75
N ASN A 160 -1.06 18.10 24.15
CA ASN A 160 -0.60 19.17 23.25
C ASN A 160 0.93 19.27 23.14
N VAL A 161 1.65 18.47 23.93
CA VAL A 161 3.11 18.49 24.00
C VAL A 161 3.66 17.19 23.44
N CYS A 162 4.72 17.29 22.64
CA CYS A 162 5.36 16.12 22.03
C CYS A 162 5.77 15.09 23.09
N GLN A 163 5.46 13.83 22.86
CA GLN A 163 5.78 12.73 23.78
C GLN A 163 7.28 12.68 24.14
N LEU A 164 8.17 13.00 23.20
CA LEU A 164 9.62 13.06 23.46
C LEU A 164 10.00 14.13 24.49
N VAL A 165 9.27 15.25 24.50
CA VAL A 165 9.45 16.32 25.49
C VAL A 165 9.03 15.80 26.87
N TRP A 166 7.90 15.09 26.97
CA TRP A 166 7.48 14.49 28.24
C TRP A 166 8.46 13.45 28.78
N LEU A 167 9.01 12.60 27.91
CA LEU A 167 10.05 11.63 28.30
C LEU A 167 11.29 12.35 28.86
N THR A 168 11.71 13.44 28.21
CA THR A 168 12.86 14.24 28.63
C THR A 168 12.61 14.95 29.95
N VAL A 169 11.43 15.56 30.12
CA VAL A 169 11.03 16.21 31.38
C VAL A 169 11.04 15.20 32.53
N PHE A 170 10.49 14.01 32.30
CA PHE A 170 10.45 12.97 33.33
C PHE A 170 11.86 12.43 33.65
N ALA A 171 12.72 12.26 32.64
CA ALA A 171 14.12 11.85 32.84
C ALA A 171 14.92 12.88 33.66
N VAL A 172 14.74 14.18 33.39
CA VAL A 172 15.37 15.25 34.18
C VAL A 172 14.89 15.21 35.63
N ALA A 173 13.60 15.01 35.86
CA ALA A 173 13.05 14.86 37.22
C ALA A 173 13.65 13.64 37.94
N THR A 174 13.74 12.49 37.26
CA THR A 174 14.37 11.27 37.79
C THR A 174 15.83 11.50 38.16
N PHE A 175 16.60 12.19 37.30
CA PHE A 175 18.00 12.52 37.59
C PHE A 175 18.14 13.38 38.85
N ILE A 176 17.36 14.47 38.95
CA ILE A 176 17.41 15.40 40.09
C ILE A 176 17.10 14.66 41.40
N CYS A 177 16.07 13.82 41.40
CA CYS A 177 15.67 13.05 42.57
C CYS A 177 16.65 11.91 42.92
N ALA A 178 17.47 11.44 41.96
CA ALA A 178 18.46 10.39 42.18
C ALA A 178 19.83 10.91 42.69
N VAL A 179 19.99 12.23 42.85
CA VAL A 179 21.24 12.85 43.34
C VAL A 179 21.62 12.49 44.78
N PRO A 180 20.69 12.41 45.75
CA PRO A 180 21.06 12.07 47.13
C PRO A 180 21.66 10.65 47.19
N ARG A 181 22.76 10.47 47.97
CA ARG A 181 23.53 9.20 48.02
C ARG A 181 23.00 8.16 49.02
N ARG A 182 22.15 8.57 49.95
CA ARG A 182 21.68 7.75 51.09
C ARG A 182 20.28 7.20 50.82
N LEU A 183 20.05 5.90 51.07
CA LEU A 183 18.72 5.32 50.93
C LEU A 183 17.75 5.76 52.04
N GLU A 184 18.24 6.22 53.19
CA GLU A 184 17.38 6.76 54.27
C GLU A 184 16.62 8.01 53.84
N GLU A 185 17.28 8.91 53.11
CA GLU A 185 16.66 10.11 52.54
C GLU A 185 15.61 9.75 51.47
N MET A 186 15.68 8.53 50.92
CA MET A 186 14.71 7.95 49.98
C MET A 186 13.58 7.16 50.66
N SER A 187 13.72 6.79 51.94
CA SER A 187 12.74 5.96 52.63
C SER A 187 11.37 6.64 52.82
N TRP A 188 11.36 7.95 53.06
CA TRP A 188 10.11 8.73 53.17
C TRP A 188 9.44 8.92 51.80
N LEU A 189 10.24 9.15 50.74
CA LEU A 189 9.75 9.22 49.35
C LEU A 189 9.12 7.90 48.91
N SER A 190 9.64 6.78 49.43
CA SER A 190 9.13 5.45 49.13
C SER A 190 7.78 5.17 49.80
N ALA A 191 7.54 5.76 50.98
CA ALA A 191 6.21 5.73 51.59
C ALA A 191 5.17 6.51 50.76
N ILE A 192 5.57 7.65 50.16
CA ILE A 192 4.73 8.39 49.20
C ILE A 192 4.49 7.55 47.95
N SER A 193 5.54 6.96 47.37
CA SER A 193 5.47 6.10 46.18
C SER A 193 4.49 4.95 46.41
N PHE A 194 4.61 4.27 47.56
CA PHE A 194 3.72 3.20 47.97
C PHE A 194 2.26 3.67 48.09
N ALA A 195 2.01 4.76 48.81
CA ALA A 195 0.65 5.29 48.94
C ALA A 195 0.07 5.72 47.58
N SER A 196 0.88 6.35 46.73
CA SER A 196 0.54 6.79 45.39
C SER A 196 0.06 5.63 44.51
N ILE A 197 0.83 4.55 44.40
CA ILE A 197 0.43 3.42 43.54
C ILE A 197 -0.76 2.66 44.09
N VAL A 198 -0.86 2.48 45.41
CA VAL A 198 -2.00 1.79 46.02
C VAL A 198 -3.29 2.58 45.82
N ILE A 199 -3.27 3.89 46.08
CA ILE A 199 -4.45 4.75 45.88
C ILE A 199 -4.84 4.80 44.40
N ALA A 200 -3.88 5.00 43.49
CA ALA A 200 -4.14 4.99 42.05
C ALA A 200 -4.76 3.67 41.59
N SER A 201 -4.27 2.54 42.11
CA SER A 201 -4.75 1.21 41.76
C SER A 201 -6.14 0.92 42.31
N LEU A 202 -6.44 1.33 43.54
CA LEU A 202 -7.79 1.22 44.13
C LEU A 202 -8.80 2.05 43.32
N VAL A 203 -8.46 3.30 43.00
CA VAL A 203 -9.29 4.17 42.15
C VAL A 203 -9.48 3.55 40.77
N GLY A 204 -8.42 2.98 40.18
CA GLY A 204 -8.49 2.29 38.90
C GLY A 204 -9.39 1.05 38.93
N MET A 205 -9.30 0.23 39.97
CA MET A 205 -10.15 -0.96 40.13
C MET A 205 -11.62 -0.60 40.30
N ILE A 206 -11.92 0.41 41.13
CA ILE A 206 -13.30 0.91 41.30
C ILE A 206 -13.80 1.51 39.98
N GLY A 207 -12.99 2.34 39.34
CA GLY A 207 -13.31 3.00 38.07
C GLY A 207 -13.57 2.02 36.95
N GLY A 208 -12.71 1.02 36.76
CA GLY A 208 -12.88 -0.06 35.79
C GLY A 208 -14.04 -0.98 36.14
N GLY A 209 -14.29 -1.23 37.43
CA GLY A 209 -15.44 -2.03 37.89
C GLY A 209 -16.79 -1.39 37.56
N ILE A 210 -16.86 -0.05 37.64
CA ILE A 210 -18.06 0.72 37.27
C ILE A 210 -18.17 0.89 35.75
N ASN A 211 -17.05 1.13 35.06
CA ASN A 211 -16.99 1.43 33.63
C ASN A 211 -16.46 0.23 32.84
N LYS A 212 -17.16 -0.90 32.95
CA LYS A 212 -16.77 -2.11 32.20
C LYS A 212 -16.96 -1.88 30.70
N ASP A 213 -16.01 -2.33 29.89
CA ASP A 213 -16.13 -2.29 28.43
C ASP A 213 -17.30 -3.20 28.00
N PRO A 214 -18.31 -2.68 27.27
CA PRO A 214 -19.43 -3.49 26.81
C PRO A 214 -19.04 -4.54 25.78
N ALA A 215 -17.93 -4.36 25.06
CA ALA A 215 -17.40 -5.31 24.08
C ALA A 215 -16.41 -6.32 24.67
N ARG A 216 -16.17 -6.29 25.99
CA ARG A 216 -15.17 -7.15 26.64
C ARG A 216 -15.46 -8.64 26.45
N VAL A 217 -14.43 -9.39 26.09
CA VAL A 217 -14.46 -10.86 26.09
C VAL A 217 -13.57 -11.38 27.23
N VAL A 218 -14.21 -11.95 28.26
CA VAL A 218 -13.51 -12.56 29.39
C VAL A 218 -13.47 -14.07 29.15
N GLN A 219 -12.27 -14.63 29.05
CA GLN A 219 -12.08 -16.07 28.83
C GLN A 219 -11.34 -16.71 30.00
N ALA A 220 -11.82 -17.88 30.42
CA ALA A 220 -11.15 -18.68 31.44
C ALA A 220 -9.76 -19.14 30.97
N THR A 221 -9.66 -19.56 29.71
CA THR A 221 -8.44 -20.01 29.04
C THR A 221 -8.46 -19.54 27.60
N ILE A 222 -7.37 -18.97 27.11
CA ILE A 222 -7.23 -18.59 25.70
C ILE A 222 -6.47 -19.72 24.99
N SER A 223 -7.03 -20.25 23.90
CA SER A 223 -6.40 -21.29 23.08
C SER A 223 -5.67 -20.66 21.89
N GLY A 224 -4.61 -21.31 21.41
CA GLY A 224 -3.82 -20.79 20.27
C GLY A 224 -2.84 -19.67 20.60
N VAL A 225 -2.52 -19.46 21.88
CA VAL A 225 -1.50 -18.49 22.31
C VAL A 225 -0.11 -18.94 21.83
N SER A 226 0.64 -18.03 21.18
CA SER A 226 2.00 -18.34 20.75
C SER A 226 2.91 -18.71 21.90
N PHE A 227 3.95 -19.50 21.59
CA PHE A 227 5.10 -19.60 22.49
C PHE A 227 5.66 -18.23 22.85
N TYR A 228 5.82 -17.31 21.88
CA TYR A 228 6.23 -15.92 22.16
C TYR A 228 5.23 -15.17 23.06
N ASN A 229 3.94 -15.14 22.68
CA ASN A 229 2.76 -14.77 23.50
C ASN A 229 2.88 -15.16 24.98
N ALA A 230 3.00 -16.47 25.20
CA ALA A 230 3.06 -17.09 26.52
C ALA A 230 4.38 -16.79 27.23
N PHE A 231 5.51 -16.81 26.52
CA PHE A 231 6.83 -16.50 27.08
C PHE A 231 6.92 -15.04 27.52
N LEU A 232 6.43 -14.09 26.72
CA LEU A 232 6.29 -12.69 27.10
C LEU A 232 5.41 -12.54 28.32
N SER A 233 4.27 -13.23 28.35
CA SER A 233 3.33 -13.19 29.48
C SER A 233 3.98 -13.68 30.77
N VAL A 234 4.70 -14.81 30.73
CA VAL A 234 5.45 -15.36 31.86
C VAL A 234 6.58 -14.41 32.27
N THR A 235 7.29 -13.84 31.30
CA THR A 235 8.40 -12.90 31.54
C THR A 235 7.92 -11.62 32.22
N ASN A 236 6.78 -11.07 31.80
CA ASN A 236 6.17 -9.90 32.44
C ASN A 236 5.83 -10.18 33.91
N ILE A 237 5.40 -11.40 34.25
CA ILE A 237 5.18 -11.80 35.65
C ILE A 237 6.51 -11.90 36.42
N ILE A 238 7.53 -12.53 35.83
CA ILE A 238 8.86 -12.62 36.46
C ILE A 238 9.41 -11.22 36.72
N PHE A 239 9.32 -10.31 35.75
CA PHE A 239 9.76 -8.94 35.88
C PHE A 239 8.98 -8.17 36.95
N ALA A 240 7.66 -8.38 37.04
CA ALA A 240 6.83 -7.80 38.09
C ALA A 240 7.28 -8.20 39.52
N TYR A 241 8.02 -9.30 39.67
CA TYR A 241 8.61 -9.77 40.93
C TYR A 241 10.15 -9.62 41.00
N ALA A 242 10.79 -8.98 40.02
CA ALA A 242 12.25 -8.99 39.85
C ALA A 242 13.03 -7.96 40.71
N GLY A 243 12.41 -7.34 41.72
CA GLY A 243 13.09 -6.42 42.67
C GLY A 243 14.24 -7.05 43.48
N HIS A 244 14.40 -8.37 43.39
CA HIS A 244 15.45 -9.16 44.05
C HIS A 244 16.87 -8.65 43.79
N PHE A 245 17.15 -8.02 42.65
CA PHE A 245 18.49 -7.52 42.32
C PHE A 245 18.97 -6.43 43.30
N ALA A 246 18.05 -5.67 43.91
CA ALA A 246 18.34 -4.60 44.85
C ALA A 246 18.39 -5.07 46.33
N PHE A 247 17.96 -6.30 46.62
CA PHE A 247 17.80 -6.76 48.01
C PHE A 247 19.11 -6.73 48.80
N PHE A 248 20.24 -7.12 48.20
CA PHE A 248 21.54 -7.05 48.88
C PHE A 248 21.89 -5.63 49.31
N ALA A 249 21.59 -4.64 48.48
CA ALA A 249 21.84 -3.23 48.77
C ALA A 249 20.96 -2.74 49.92
N PHE A 250 19.66 -3.08 49.89
CA PHE A 250 18.73 -2.73 50.97
C PHE A 250 19.13 -3.36 52.30
N ILE A 251 19.43 -4.66 52.30
CA ILE A 251 19.81 -5.41 53.51
C ILE A 251 21.14 -4.88 54.08
N SER A 252 22.06 -4.46 53.22
CA SER A 252 23.33 -3.83 53.62
C SER A 252 23.16 -2.50 54.37
N GLU A 253 22.05 -1.79 54.17
CA GLU A 253 21.75 -0.50 54.79
C GLU A 253 20.77 -0.63 55.98
N MET A 254 20.33 -1.85 56.31
CA MET A 254 19.47 -2.10 57.46
C MET A 254 20.23 -1.91 58.78
N LYS A 255 19.57 -1.26 59.76
CA LYS A 255 20.02 -1.17 61.16
C LYS A 255 20.27 -2.56 61.76
N ASN A 256 19.37 -3.51 61.47
CA ASN A 256 19.51 -4.91 61.85
C ASN A 256 19.27 -5.82 60.64
N PRO A 257 20.32 -6.25 59.94
CA PRO A 257 20.19 -7.12 58.77
C PRO A 257 19.47 -8.45 59.05
N LYS A 258 19.45 -8.95 60.29
CA LYS A 258 18.75 -10.19 60.67
C LYS A 258 17.24 -10.10 60.46
N ASP A 259 16.68 -8.89 60.47
CA ASP A 259 15.25 -8.67 60.24
C ASP A 259 14.86 -8.68 58.74
N CYS A 260 15.80 -8.87 57.81
CA CYS A 260 15.54 -8.82 56.36
C CYS A 260 14.43 -9.79 55.89
N VAL A 261 14.34 -10.97 56.51
CA VAL A 261 13.32 -11.97 56.17
C VAL A 261 11.90 -11.44 56.45
N LYS A 262 11.72 -10.62 57.50
CA LYS A 262 10.44 -9.97 57.80
C LYS A 262 10.04 -9.06 56.64
N SER A 263 10.97 -8.23 56.16
CA SER A 263 10.73 -7.31 55.03
C SER A 263 10.39 -8.05 53.73
N ILE A 264 11.11 -9.14 53.42
CA ILE A 264 10.87 -9.96 52.22
C ILE A 264 9.51 -10.65 52.26
N ILE A 265 9.13 -11.24 53.40
CA ILE A 265 7.81 -11.87 53.57
C ILE A 265 6.71 -10.82 53.41
N THR A 266 6.85 -9.64 54.05
CA THR A 266 5.87 -8.55 53.95
C THR A 266 5.69 -8.09 52.51
N LEU A 267 6.81 -7.84 51.79
CA LEU A 267 6.79 -7.48 50.36
C LEU A 267 6.00 -8.49 49.54
N GLN A 268 6.37 -9.77 49.66
CA GLN A 268 5.93 -10.76 48.71
C GLN A 268 4.50 -11.21 48.99
N ALA A 269 4.11 -11.31 50.27
CA ALA A 269 2.72 -11.54 50.66
C ALA A 269 1.81 -10.41 50.15
N PHE A 270 2.23 -9.15 50.29
CA PHE A 270 1.51 -8.02 49.75
C PHE A 270 1.42 -8.07 48.22
N SER A 271 2.54 -8.29 47.53
CA SER A 271 2.62 -8.24 46.07
C SER A 271 1.82 -9.35 45.40
N ILE A 272 1.85 -10.59 45.92
CA ILE A 272 1.04 -11.71 45.40
C ILE A 272 -0.46 -11.38 45.48
N VAL A 273 -0.92 -10.95 46.65
CA VAL A 273 -2.34 -10.64 46.87
C VAL A 273 -2.76 -9.46 46.00
N PHE A 274 -2.00 -8.37 46.05
CA PHE A 274 -2.32 -7.13 45.36
C PHE A 274 -2.33 -7.29 43.85
N TYR A 275 -1.31 -7.92 43.26
CA TYR A 275 -1.25 -8.16 41.82
C TYR A 275 -2.34 -9.09 41.33
N THR A 276 -2.63 -10.16 42.06
CA THR A 276 -3.68 -11.10 41.67
C THR A 276 -5.03 -10.40 41.64
N VAL A 277 -5.38 -9.67 42.70
CA VAL A 277 -6.65 -8.94 42.77
C VAL A 277 -6.72 -7.87 41.68
N PHE A 278 -5.67 -7.06 41.53
CA PHE A 278 -5.65 -5.99 40.54
C PHE A 278 -5.77 -6.51 39.10
N ALA A 279 -4.98 -7.53 38.75
CA ALA A 279 -5.01 -8.14 37.42
C ALA A 279 -6.37 -8.73 37.08
N VAL A 280 -6.98 -9.46 38.03
CA VAL A 280 -8.30 -10.06 37.84
C VAL A 280 -9.37 -8.98 37.68
N VAL A 281 -9.39 -7.95 38.52
CA VAL A 281 -10.41 -6.89 38.44
C VAL A 281 -10.31 -6.16 37.10
N PHE A 282 -9.12 -5.73 36.69
CA PHE A 282 -8.95 -5.06 35.39
C PHE A 282 -9.29 -5.96 34.21
N TYR A 283 -8.85 -7.23 34.22
CA TYR A 283 -9.18 -8.16 33.14
C TYR A 283 -10.67 -8.48 33.08
N VAL A 284 -11.37 -8.61 34.21
CA VAL A 284 -12.83 -8.82 34.21
C VAL A 284 -13.58 -7.57 33.71
N SER A 285 -13.02 -6.38 33.91
CA SER A 285 -13.59 -5.12 33.47
C SER A 285 -13.40 -4.82 31.98
N PHE A 286 -12.28 -5.23 31.39
CA PHE A 286 -11.91 -4.87 30.00
C PHE A 286 -11.70 -6.09 29.07
N GLY A 287 -11.53 -7.29 29.60
CA GLY A 287 -11.36 -8.52 28.81
C GLY A 287 -10.12 -8.45 27.92
N ASN A 288 -10.28 -8.89 26.68
CA ASN A 288 -9.23 -8.90 25.65
C ASN A 288 -8.76 -7.50 25.18
N SER A 289 -9.45 -6.41 25.54
CA SER A 289 -9.06 -5.04 25.20
C SER A 289 -8.21 -4.35 26.26
N VAL A 290 -7.84 -5.06 27.34
CA VAL A 290 -7.04 -4.48 28.43
C VAL A 290 -5.66 -4.03 27.94
N ALA A 291 -5.35 -2.75 28.16
CA ALA A 291 -4.11 -2.13 27.72
C ALA A 291 -2.92 -2.47 28.66
N SER A 292 -1.71 -2.23 28.17
CA SER A 292 -0.50 -2.15 28.98
C SER A 292 0.26 -0.86 28.60
N PRO A 293 0.42 0.13 29.50
CA PRO A 293 0.01 0.13 30.91
C PRO A 293 -1.50 0.06 31.18
N SER A 294 -1.90 -0.66 32.22
CA SER A 294 -3.30 -1.01 32.52
C SER A 294 -4.27 0.17 32.70
N PHE A 295 -3.82 1.29 33.27
CA PHE A 295 -4.67 2.48 33.47
C PHE A 295 -5.14 3.12 32.15
N SER A 296 -4.47 2.87 31.03
CA SER A 296 -4.93 3.30 29.70
C SER A 296 -6.23 2.63 29.26
N SER A 297 -6.64 1.55 29.92
CA SER A 297 -7.93 0.89 29.65
C SER A 297 -9.12 1.70 30.20
N LEU A 298 -8.88 2.63 31.12
CA LEU A 298 -9.94 3.40 31.77
C LEU A 298 -10.48 4.52 30.85
N PRO A 299 -11.74 4.95 31.04
CA PRO A 299 -12.27 6.13 30.36
C PRO A 299 -11.38 7.36 30.58
N PRO A 300 -11.33 8.33 29.65
CA PRO A 300 -10.34 9.41 29.66
C PRO A 300 -10.22 10.18 30.98
N THR A 301 -11.34 10.50 31.63
CA THR A 301 -11.34 11.21 32.91
C THR A 301 -10.74 10.37 34.04
N LEU A 302 -11.06 9.08 34.11
CA LEU A 302 -10.54 8.17 35.12
C LEU A 302 -9.08 7.79 34.85
N ALA A 303 -8.70 7.66 33.57
CA ALA A 303 -7.31 7.50 33.18
C ALA A 303 -6.47 8.70 33.65
N LYS A 304 -6.92 9.95 33.41
CA LYS A 304 -6.24 11.15 33.92
C LYS A 304 -6.08 11.14 35.44
N VAL A 305 -7.13 10.82 36.18
CA VAL A 305 -7.08 10.77 37.65
C VAL A 305 -6.10 9.68 38.14
N THR A 306 -6.18 8.47 37.59
CA THR A 306 -5.33 7.34 38.02
C THR A 306 -3.87 7.54 37.64
N TYR A 307 -3.57 8.00 36.42
CA TYR A 307 -2.21 8.37 36.03
C TYR A 307 -1.65 9.53 36.84
N GLY A 308 -2.46 10.56 37.11
CA GLY A 308 -2.07 11.67 37.99
C GLY A 308 -1.70 11.20 39.39
N LEU A 309 -2.49 10.26 39.96
CA LEU A 309 -2.22 9.67 41.27
C LEU A 309 -1.01 8.72 41.26
N ALA A 310 -0.69 8.07 40.13
CA ALA A 310 0.40 7.11 39.98
C ALA A 310 1.76 7.76 39.63
N LEU A 311 1.76 9.01 39.13
CA LEU A 311 2.97 9.74 38.73
C LEU A 311 4.08 9.79 39.80
N PRO A 312 3.78 10.10 41.08
CA PRO A 312 4.80 10.09 42.13
C PRO A 312 5.50 8.74 42.24
N ASN A 313 4.74 7.65 42.12
CA ASN A 313 5.31 6.32 42.17
C ASN A 313 6.22 6.01 40.98
N PHE A 314 5.82 6.33 39.74
CA PHE A 314 6.68 6.10 38.57
C PHE A 314 8.01 6.85 38.69
N LEU A 315 7.96 8.08 39.21
CA LEU A 315 9.15 8.89 39.43
C LEU A 315 10.07 8.24 40.48
N ILE A 316 9.54 7.91 41.65
CA ILE A 316 10.35 7.37 42.76
C ILE A 316 10.86 5.96 42.47
N ALA A 317 10.07 5.10 41.82
CA ALA A 317 10.53 3.79 41.37
C ALA A 317 11.71 3.92 40.39
N GLY A 318 11.62 4.83 39.40
CA GLY A 318 12.73 5.12 38.48
C GLY A 318 13.98 5.66 39.18
N VAL A 319 13.80 6.47 40.23
CA VAL A 319 14.90 6.97 41.08
C VAL A 319 15.60 5.83 41.81
N ILE A 320 14.85 4.88 42.38
CA ILE A 320 15.42 3.73 43.11
C ILE A 320 16.28 2.87 42.17
N TYR A 321 15.78 2.51 40.97
CA TYR A 321 16.54 1.71 39.99
C TYR A 321 17.83 2.43 39.56
N THR A 322 17.73 3.73 39.26
CA THR A 322 18.86 4.59 38.89
C THR A 322 19.90 4.63 40.00
N HIS A 323 19.46 4.82 41.24
CA HIS A 323 20.32 4.94 42.40
C HIS A 323 21.04 3.63 42.73
N VAL A 324 20.36 2.48 42.64
CA VAL A 324 20.98 1.16 42.85
C VAL A 324 22.04 0.88 41.78
N ALA A 325 21.77 1.18 40.50
CA ALA A 325 22.75 1.03 39.42
C ALA A 325 23.98 1.93 39.61
N ALA A 326 23.75 3.21 39.93
CA ALA A 326 24.82 4.17 40.19
C ALA A 326 25.67 3.73 41.40
N LYS A 327 25.06 3.16 42.45
CA LYS A 327 25.76 2.66 43.63
C LYS A 327 26.61 1.42 43.35
N ILE A 328 26.15 0.51 42.49
CA ILE A 328 26.95 -0.65 42.02
C ILE A 328 28.25 -0.15 41.34
N LEU A 329 28.14 0.84 40.45
CA LEU A 329 29.29 1.44 39.77
C LEU A 329 30.18 2.22 40.74
N PHE A 330 29.59 3.05 41.60
CA PHE A 330 30.33 3.89 42.54
C PHE A 330 31.19 3.06 43.51
N LEU A 331 30.62 2.01 44.10
CA LEU A 331 31.34 1.12 45.00
C LEU A 331 32.38 0.26 44.27
N ARG A 332 32.21 -0.01 42.98
CA ARG A 332 33.23 -0.70 42.19
C ARG A 332 34.55 0.06 42.14
N PHE A 333 34.50 1.39 42.11
CA PHE A 333 35.70 2.24 42.04
C PHE A 333 36.19 2.74 43.40
N PHE A 334 35.29 2.96 44.36
CA PHE A 334 35.62 3.66 45.61
C PHE A 334 35.54 2.82 46.89
N ARG A 335 35.18 1.53 46.82
CA ARG A 335 35.13 0.66 48.01
C ARG A 335 36.47 0.67 48.76
N GLY A 336 36.41 0.88 50.08
CA GLY A 336 37.60 0.98 50.94
C GLY A 336 38.31 2.35 50.89
N THR A 337 37.75 3.36 50.22
CA THR A 337 38.32 4.72 50.17
C THR A 337 37.48 5.71 50.96
N ARG A 338 38.08 6.83 51.38
CA ARG A 338 37.37 7.94 52.06
C ARG A 338 36.18 8.51 51.26
N HIS A 339 36.15 8.31 49.93
CA HIS A 339 35.13 8.87 49.04
C HIS A 339 33.74 8.26 49.27
N VAL A 340 33.66 7.09 49.90
CA VAL A 340 32.40 6.43 50.26
C VAL A 340 31.73 7.12 51.45
N HIS A 341 32.52 7.59 52.43
CA HIS A 341 32.04 8.12 53.70
C HIS A 341 32.10 9.66 53.83
N SER A 342 32.69 10.37 52.85
CA SER A 342 32.88 11.82 52.89
C SER A 342 32.48 12.55 51.60
N ASN A 343 32.04 13.82 51.73
CA ASN A 343 31.63 14.69 50.61
C ASN A 343 32.81 15.30 49.83
N THR A 344 33.75 14.46 49.39
CA THR A 344 34.85 14.90 48.53
C THR A 344 34.34 15.37 47.16
N ARG A 345 35.01 16.38 46.58
CA ARG A 345 34.69 16.87 45.22
C ARG A 345 34.71 15.74 44.18
N LEU A 346 35.69 14.85 44.27
CA LEU A 346 35.80 13.68 43.38
C LEU A 346 34.62 12.72 43.55
N GLY A 347 34.28 12.34 44.78
CA GLY A 347 33.17 11.42 45.04
C GLY A 347 31.81 11.99 44.60
N VAL A 348 31.57 13.28 44.85
CA VAL A 348 30.34 13.96 44.39
C VAL A 348 30.26 14.00 42.86
N THR A 349 31.36 14.38 42.19
CA THR A 349 31.37 14.52 40.73
C THR A 349 31.14 13.18 40.04
N VAL A 350 31.82 12.11 40.49
CA VAL A 350 31.67 10.79 39.90
C VAL A 350 30.28 10.19 40.18
N TRP A 351 29.72 10.44 41.37
CA TRP A 351 28.35 10.04 41.68
C TRP A 351 27.33 10.69 40.73
N LEU A 352 27.40 12.02 40.56
CA LEU A 352 26.54 12.75 39.63
C LEU A 352 26.69 12.25 38.19
N ALA A 353 27.92 11.96 37.76
CA ALA A 353 28.20 11.42 36.44
C ALA A 353 27.55 10.04 36.23
N PHE A 354 27.60 9.14 37.22
CA PHE A 354 26.93 7.84 37.12
C PHE A 354 25.40 7.96 37.11
N CYS A 355 24.80 8.80 37.97
CA CYS A 355 23.36 9.03 37.92
C CYS A 355 22.92 9.59 36.56
N ALA A 356 23.66 10.56 36.00
CA ALA A 356 23.37 11.10 34.67
C ALA A 356 23.51 10.05 33.57
N LEU A 357 24.59 9.26 33.59
CA LEU A 357 24.84 8.21 32.61
C LEU A 357 23.70 7.18 32.57
N ILE A 358 23.27 6.69 33.75
CA ILE A 358 22.19 5.70 33.84
C ILE A 358 20.87 6.28 33.31
N VAL A 359 20.52 7.52 33.68
CA VAL A 359 19.29 8.16 33.19
C VAL A 359 19.32 8.39 31.69
N ILE A 360 20.45 8.86 31.13
CA ILE A 360 20.60 9.10 29.68
C ILE A 360 20.47 7.78 28.91
N LEU A 361 21.16 6.73 29.34
CA LEU A 361 21.08 5.42 28.69
C LEU A 361 19.66 4.83 28.80
N ALA A 362 18.97 5.03 29.93
CA ALA A 362 17.60 4.59 30.12
C ALA A 362 16.61 5.38 29.25
N TRP A 363 16.86 6.68 29.07
CA TRP A 363 16.10 7.55 28.17
C TRP A 363 16.26 7.10 26.70
N ILE A 364 17.48 6.84 26.24
CA ILE A 364 17.75 6.29 24.89
C ILE A 364 17.02 4.96 24.70
N LEU A 365 17.08 4.09 25.71
CA LEU A 365 16.45 2.78 25.65
C LEU A 365 14.91 2.88 25.60
N ALA A 366 14.33 3.79 26.38
CA ALA A 366 12.89 4.05 26.38
C ALA A 366 12.40 4.64 25.05
N GLU A 367 13.21 5.47 24.39
CA GLU A 367 12.90 6.00 23.05
C GLU A 367 13.04 4.93 21.96
N GLY A 368 14.09 4.11 22.03
CA GLY A 368 14.35 3.05 21.04
C GLY A 368 13.35 1.89 21.08
N VAL A 369 12.67 1.68 22.21
CA VAL A 369 11.68 0.61 22.41
C VAL A 369 10.42 1.19 23.06
N PRO A 370 9.53 1.83 22.28
CA PRO A 370 8.39 2.59 22.81
C PRO A 370 7.24 1.71 23.31
N ASN A 371 7.33 0.38 23.19
CA ASN A 371 6.37 -0.54 23.78
C ASN A 371 6.83 -0.95 25.19
N PHE A 372 6.01 -0.61 26.19
CA PHE A 372 6.28 -0.88 27.60
C PHE A 372 6.58 -2.37 27.86
N SER A 373 5.81 -3.30 27.29
CA SER A 373 6.04 -4.74 27.52
C SER A 373 7.35 -5.24 26.87
N ASP A 374 7.71 -4.73 25.69
CA ASP A 374 8.93 -5.15 25.00
C ASP A 374 10.19 -4.62 25.68
N LEU A 375 10.10 -3.41 26.26
CA LEU A 375 11.20 -2.77 27.00
C LEU A 375 11.57 -3.55 28.28
N LEU A 376 10.58 -4.10 28.99
CA LEU A 376 10.83 -4.90 30.20
C LEU A 376 11.58 -6.21 29.88
N VAL A 377 11.34 -6.78 28.69
CA VAL A 377 11.87 -8.09 28.27
C VAL A 377 13.32 -8.01 27.78
N LEU A 378 13.80 -6.86 27.30
CA LEU A 378 15.19 -6.66 26.84
C LEU A 378 16.25 -6.97 27.92
N THR A 379 15.87 -7.02 29.20
CA THR A 379 16.73 -7.36 30.33
C THR A 379 17.28 -8.79 30.31
N LEU A 380 16.58 -9.73 29.66
CA LEU A 380 16.98 -11.15 29.61
C LEU A 380 18.09 -11.44 28.58
N VAL A 381 18.32 -10.54 27.62
CA VAL A 381 19.33 -10.70 26.56
C VAL A 381 20.77 -10.66 27.10
N ALA A 382 20.96 -10.18 28.33
CA ALA A 382 22.28 -10.09 28.98
C ALA A 382 22.87 -11.44 29.48
N HIS A 383 22.13 -12.56 29.41
CA HIS A 383 22.61 -13.89 29.85
C HIS A 383 22.93 -14.88 28.71
N GLY A 384 23.34 -14.39 27.55
CA GLY A 384 24.15 -15.20 26.62
C GLY A 384 23.39 -16.12 25.65
N HIS A 385 22.14 -15.82 25.31
CA HIS A 385 21.49 -16.43 24.14
C HIS A 385 21.29 -15.38 23.03
N PRO A 386 21.76 -15.63 21.80
CA PRO A 386 21.39 -14.78 20.67
C PRO A 386 19.87 -14.85 20.51
N VAL A 387 19.20 -13.70 20.62
CA VAL A 387 17.79 -13.57 20.25
C VAL A 387 17.70 -13.76 18.73
N ARG A 388 17.56 -15.02 18.30
CA ARG A 388 16.87 -15.29 17.06
C ARG A 388 15.44 -14.79 17.27
N ARG A 389 14.98 -13.84 16.45
CA ARG A 389 13.55 -13.59 16.28
C ARG A 389 12.90 -14.93 15.93
N GLN A 390 12.19 -15.52 16.88
CA GLN A 390 11.29 -16.63 16.57
C GLN A 390 9.96 -16.00 16.19
N ALA A 391 9.46 -16.37 15.01
CA ALA A 391 8.21 -15.88 14.44
C ALA A 391 7.10 -15.89 15.51
N SER A 392 6.48 -14.73 15.72
CA SER A 392 5.21 -14.62 16.42
C SER A 392 4.26 -15.68 15.89
N SER A 393 3.72 -16.56 16.75
CA SER A 393 2.64 -17.42 16.27
C SER A 393 1.40 -16.54 16.19
N PHE A 394 1.21 -15.97 15.01
CA PHE A 394 -0.10 -15.64 14.52
C PHE A 394 -0.92 -16.95 14.54
N PRO A 395 -2.24 -16.91 14.81
CA PRO A 395 -3.09 -18.00 14.35
C PRO A 395 -2.73 -18.23 12.88
N VAL A 396 -2.19 -19.40 12.54
CA VAL A 396 -1.71 -19.67 11.19
C VAL A 396 -2.94 -19.60 10.30
N PRO A 397 -3.09 -18.55 9.47
CA PRO A 397 -4.23 -18.49 8.58
C PRO A 397 -4.15 -19.69 7.64
N THR A 398 -5.26 -20.40 7.49
CA THR A 398 -5.37 -21.47 6.52
C THR A 398 -5.74 -20.86 5.18
N PHE A 399 -4.94 -21.15 4.16
CA PHE A 399 -5.19 -20.73 2.79
C PHE A 399 -5.62 -21.94 1.94
N ALA A 400 -6.22 -21.66 0.80
CA ALA A 400 -6.62 -22.65 -0.18
C ALA A 400 -5.40 -23.44 -0.68
N PRO A 401 -5.58 -24.74 -0.96
CA PRO A 401 -4.50 -25.56 -1.48
C PRO A 401 -4.01 -25.06 -2.84
N VAL A 402 -2.70 -25.14 -3.07
CA VAL A 402 -2.09 -24.76 -4.34
C VAL A 402 -2.56 -25.72 -5.44
N PRO A 403 -3.12 -25.24 -6.56
CA PRO A 403 -3.54 -26.08 -7.67
C PRO A 403 -2.37 -26.85 -8.27
N THR A 404 -2.59 -28.08 -8.74
CA THR A 404 -1.53 -28.89 -9.36
C THR A 404 -0.94 -28.25 -10.60
N THR A 405 -1.73 -27.46 -11.33
CA THR A 405 -1.29 -26.65 -12.49
C THR A 405 -0.34 -25.51 -12.11
N ALA A 406 -0.24 -25.17 -10.83
CA ALA A 406 0.61 -24.10 -10.30
C ALA A 406 1.94 -24.64 -9.72
N MET A 407 2.06 -25.96 -9.56
CA MET A 407 3.26 -26.59 -9.00
C MET A 407 4.31 -26.90 -10.07
N GLY A 408 5.54 -26.45 -9.84
CA GLY A 408 6.73 -26.86 -10.58
C GLY A 408 7.40 -28.12 -10.04
N PRO A 409 8.50 -28.56 -10.67
CA PRO A 409 9.30 -29.69 -10.20
C PRO A 409 9.84 -29.45 -8.77
N PRO A 410 9.94 -30.50 -7.93
CA PRO A 410 10.47 -30.37 -6.57
C PRO A 410 11.96 -30.03 -6.59
N LEU A 411 12.40 -29.20 -5.63
CA LEU A 411 13.78 -28.78 -5.50
C LEU A 411 14.69 -29.96 -5.10
N PRO A 412 15.76 -30.27 -5.85
CA PRO A 412 16.71 -31.31 -5.48
C PRO A 412 17.59 -30.88 -4.30
N ALA A 413 18.25 -31.84 -3.64
CA ALA A 413 19.10 -31.59 -2.47
C ALA A 413 20.24 -30.57 -2.69
N LYS A 414 20.65 -30.35 -3.94
CA LYS A 414 21.63 -29.32 -4.32
C LYS A 414 21.10 -27.88 -4.26
N GLY A 415 19.80 -27.69 -4.03
CA GLY A 415 19.17 -26.39 -3.76
C GLY A 415 18.85 -25.54 -5.01
N TYR A 416 18.98 -26.08 -6.22
CA TYR A 416 18.60 -25.40 -7.46
C TYR A 416 18.30 -26.39 -8.60
N ILE A 417 17.51 -25.94 -9.58
CA ILE A 417 17.18 -26.68 -10.81
C ILE A 417 17.79 -25.93 -11.99
N VAL A 418 18.47 -26.67 -12.87
CA VAL A 418 18.89 -26.19 -14.19
C VAL A 418 18.19 -27.05 -15.23
N GLN A 419 17.50 -26.42 -16.17
CA GLN A 419 16.86 -27.08 -17.30
C GLN A 419 17.37 -26.50 -18.61
N ASP A 420 17.79 -27.36 -19.53
CA ASP A 420 18.10 -26.98 -20.90
C ASP A 420 16.79 -26.68 -21.66
N LEU A 421 16.67 -25.45 -22.17
CA LEU A 421 15.56 -25.00 -23.02
C LEU A 421 15.93 -25.06 -24.52
N GLY A 422 17.09 -25.64 -24.84
CA GLY A 422 17.57 -25.88 -26.18
C GLY A 422 18.50 -24.79 -26.69
N GLN A 423 19.36 -25.18 -27.64
CA GLN A 423 20.29 -24.29 -28.33
C GLN A 423 21.11 -23.40 -27.37
N GLY A 424 21.52 -23.95 -26.23
CA GLY A 424 22.42 -23.30 -25.27
C GLY A 424 21.78 -22.30 -24.31
N LEU A 425 20.45 -22.23 -24.21
CA LEU A 425 19.76 -21.45 -23.17
C LEU A 425 19.31 -22.37 -22.04
N TYR A 426 19.61 -21.98 -20.81
CA TYR A 426 19.29 -22.74 -19.61
C TYR A 426 18.43 -21.90 -18.68
N TRP A 427 17.32 -22.48 -18.23
CA TRP A 427 16.49 -21.93 -17.16
C TRP A 427 17.03 -22.40 -15.81
N LEU A 428 17.05 -21.51 -14.83
CA LEU A 428 17.56 -21.72 -13.49
C LEU A 428 16.52 -21.27 -12.45
N THR A 429 16.28 -22.08 -11.43
CA THR A 429 15.42 -21.70 -10.30
C THR A 429 15.88 -22.33 -8.99
N ASP A 430 15.59 -21.68 -7.87
CA ASP A 430 15.69 -22.20 -6.51
C ASP A 430 14.31 -22.42 -5.85
N GLU A 431 13.28 -22.64 -6.67
CA GLU A 431 11.86 -22.74 -6.30
C GLU A 431 11.15 -21.40 -6.10
N GLN A 432 11.85 -20.37 -5.64
CA GLN A 432 11.25 -19.06 -5.36
C GLN A 432 11.46 -18.06 -6.49
N TYR A 433 12.65 -18.05 -7.06
CA TYR A 433 13.07 -17.14 -8.12
C TYR A 433 13.52 -17.89 -9.36
N GLN A 434 13.39 -17.23 -10.50
CA GLN A 434 13.81 -17.73 -11.80
C GLN A 434 14.87 -16.80 -12.39
N SER A 435 15.87 -17.40 -13.02
CA SER A 435 16.91 -16.74 -13.80
C SER A 435 17.14 -17.56 -15.08
N MET A 436 17.91 -17.03 -16.01
CA MET A 436 18.40 -17.79 -17.15
C MET A 436 19.83 -17.43 -17.50
N PHE A 437 20.54 -18.35 -18.13
CA PHE A 437 21.83 -18.08 -18.73
C PHE A 437 21.96 -18.73 -20.10
N LEU A 438 22.72 -18.08 -20.98
CA LEU A 438 22.99 -18.55 -22.33
C LEU A 438 24.47 -18.87 -22.49
N VAL A 439 24.77 -20.07 -22.98
CA VAL A 439 26.11 -20.52 -23.34
C VAL A 439 26.30 -20.28 -24.84
N SER A 440 27.25 -19.40 -25.17
CA SER A 440 27.67 -19.16 -26.55
C SER A 440 29.00 -19.83 -26.88
N ASP A 441 29.46 -19.74 -28.13
CA ASP A 441 30.82 -20.13 -28.50
C ASP A 441 31.89 -19.25 -27.82
N GLN A 442 31.56 -18.00 -27.44
CA GLN A 442 32.50 -16.98 -26.92
C GLN A 442 32.43 -16.71 -25.41
N GLY A 443 31.42 -17.23 -24.70
CA GLY A 443 31.23 -16.97 -23.26
C GLY A 443 29.79 -17.21 -22.79
N VAL A 444 29.52 -16.92 -21.51
CA VAL A 444 28.17 -17.03 -20.91
C VAL A 444 27.56 -15.65 -20.70
N ILE A 445 26.28 -15.53 -21.05
CA ILE A 445 25.41 -14.38 -20.72
C ILE A 445 24.49 -14.81 -19.58
N VAL A 446 24.48 -14.09 -18.47
CA VAL A 446 23.57 -14.33 -17.34
C VAL A 446 22.49 -13.25 -17.34
N VAL A 447 21.24 -13.62 -17.08
CA VAL A 447 20.11 -12.68 -16.92
C VAL A 447 19.57 -12.82 -15.51
N ASP A 448 19.70 -11.75 -14.73
CA ASP A 448 19.42 -11.67 -13.30
C ASP A 448 20.22 -12.65 -12.42
N ALA A 449 20.42 -12.29 -11.15
CA ALA A 449 21.06 -13.12 -10.13
C ALA A 449 20.37 -12.90 -8.77
N PRO A 450 19.30 -13.66 -8.50
CA PRO A 450 18.58 -13.60 -7.23
C PRO A 450 19.50 -13.90 -6.04
N PRO A 451 19.38 -13.18 -4.91
CA PRO A 451 20.21 -13.40 -3.73
C PRO A 451 19.97 -14.77 -3.08
N THR A 452 18.76 -15.32 -3.21
CA THR A 452 18.39 -16.64 -2.70
C THR A 452 19.15 -17.76 -3.42
N ILE A 453 19.35 -17.62 -4.73
CA ILE A 453 20.24 -18.50 -5.52
C ILE A 453 21.70 -18.26 -5.10
N GLY A 454 22.11 -17.00 -4.97
CA GLY A 454 23.44 -16.63 -4.46
C GLY A 454 24.57 -17.32 -5.22
N HIS A 455 25.52 -17.93 -4.50
CA HIS A 455 26.67 -18.63 -5.11
C HIS A 455 26.27 -19.85 -5.96
N ASN A 456 25.05 -20.40 -5.78
CA ASN A 456 24.57 -21.53 -6.58
C ASN A 456 24.47 -21.21 -8.07
N ILE A 457 24.37 -19.94 -8.47
CA ILE A 457 24.37 -19.55 -9.88
C ILE A 457 25.70 -19.91 -10.57
N LEU A 458 26.82 -19.75 -9.86
CA LEU A 458 28.15 -20.06 -10.39
C LEU A 458 28.33 -21.59 -10.51
N TYR A 459 27.84 -22.35 -9.53
CA TYR A 459 27.84 -23.81 -9.58
C TYR A 459 26.91 -24.35 -10.68
N ALA A 460 25.74 -23.74 -10.87
CA ALA A 460 24.78 -24.09 -11.91
C ALA A 460 25.39 -23.92 -13.32
N ILE A 461 26.07 -22.79 -13.55
CA ILE A 461 26.75 -22.51 -14.82
C ILE A 461 27.96 -23.43 -15.01
N GLY A 462 28.81 -23.57 -13.99
CA GLY A 462 30.03 -24.39 -14.05
C GLY A 462 29.76 -25.88 -14.27
N ASN A 463 28.61 -26.39 -13.82
CA ASN A 463 28.19 -27.76 -14.10
C ASN A 463 27.70 -27.98 -15.54
N VAL A 464 27.45 -26.90 -16.29
CA VAL A 464 26.99 -26.95 -17.69
C VAL A 464 28.12 -26.62 -18.66
N THR A 465 29.05 -25.72 -18.30
CA THR A 465 30.09 -25.24 -19.22
C THR A 465 31.31 -24.71 -18.48
N ASP A 466 32.49 -24.88 -19.10
CA ASP A 466 33.76 -24.29 -18.63
C ASP A 466 33.99 -22.86 -19.16
N LYS A 467 33.04 -22.31 -19.92
CA LYS A 467 33.19 -20.98 -20.53
C LYS A 467 33.04 -19.87 -19.49
N PRO A 468 33.83 -18.78 -19.61
CA PRO A 468 33.73 -17.68 -18.67
C PRO A 468 32.41 -16.94 -18.82
N ILE A 469 31.88 -16.45 -17.69
CA ILE A 469 30.81 -15.46 -17.68
C ILE A 469 31.39 -14.14 -18.20
N THR A 470 30.76 -13.59 -19.23
CA THR A 470 31.25 -12.38 -19.92
C THR A 470 30.25 -11.23 -19.84
N HIS A 471 28.96 -11.54 -19.74
CA HIS A 471 27.88 -10.55 -19.77
C HIS A 471 26.85 -10.85 -18.69
N PHE A 472 26.33 -9.78 -18.10
CA PHE A 472 25.21 -9.82 -17.17
C PHE A 472 24.16 -8.82 -17.63
N VAL A 473 22.90 -9.26 -17.73
CA VAL A 473 21.76 -8.42 -18.10
C VAL A 473 20.87 -8.27 -16.88
N TYR A 474 20.62 -7.03 -16.47
CA TYR A 474 19.58 -6.70 -15.51
C TYR A 474 18.24 -6.65 -16.26
N SER A 475 17.24 -7.40 -15.80
CA SER A 475 15.86 -7.23 -16.27
C SER A 475 15.29 -5.89 -15.83
N HIS A 476 15.53 -5.53 -14.57
CA HIS A 476 15.10 -4.28 -13.92
C HIS A 476 15.91 -4.05 -12.62
N SER A 477 15.54 -3.10 -11.78
CA SER A 477 16.36 -2.57 -10.68
C SER A 477 16.20 -3.30 -9.33
N HIS A 478 15.16 -4.11 -9.18
CA HIS A 478 14.83 -4.70 -7.88
C HIS A 478 15.91 -5.64 -7.35
N GLY A 479 16.10 -5.59 -6.02
CA GLY A 479 17.17 -6.30 -5.33
C GLY A 479 16.94 -7.80 -5.20
N ASP A 480 15.69 -8.25 -5.14
CA ASP A 480 15.34 -9.66 -5.03
C ASP A 480 15.64 -10.46 -6.31
N HIS A 481 15.87 -9.79 -7.44
CA HIS A 481 16.36 -10.43 -8.67
C HIS A 481 17.86 -10.27 -8.90
N ASN A 482 18.51 -9.31 -8.22
CA ASN A 482 19.82 -8.82 -8.67
C ASN A 482 20.89 -8.69 -7.59
N SER A 483 20.57 -8.93 -6.32
CA SER A 483 21.53 -8.70 -5.21
C SER A 483 22.67 -9.71 -5.16
N ALA A 484 22.70 -10.73 -6.03
CA ALA A 484 23.86 -11.58 -6.24
C ALA A 484 24.70 -11.20 -7.48
N ALA A 485 24.40 -10.09 -8.16
CA ALA A 485 25.13 -9.64 -9.35
C ALA A 485 26.61 -9.32 -9.09
N TYR A 486 26.99 -8.98 -7.85
CA TYR A 486 28.38 -8.80 -7.44
C TYR A 486 29.23 -10.08 -7.51
N LEU A 487 28.60 -11.26 -7.59
CA LEU A 487 29.30 -12.54 -7.72
C LEU A 487 29.86 -12.76 -9.13
N MET A 488 29.39 -11.99 -10.11
CA MET A 488 29.90 -12.11 -11.47
C MET A 488 31.39 -11.71 -11.52
N PRO A 489 32.20 -12.31 -12.41
CA PRO A 489 33.61 -11.95 -12.55
C PRO A 489 33.84 -10.46 -12.76
N LYS A 490 34.94 -9.91 -12.24
CA LYS A 490 35.24 -8.46 -12.31
C LYS A 490 35.21 -7.84 -13.72
N ASN A 491 35.47 -8.63 -14.76
CA ASN A 491 35.50 -8.18 -16.15
C ASN A 491 34.14 -8.35 -16.88
N THR A 492 33.07 -8.63 -16.14
CA THR A 492 31.72 -8.82 -16.71
C THR A 492 31.18 -7.49 -17.24
N VAL A 493 30.63 -7.51 -18.45
CA VAL A 493 29.90 -6.38 -19.02
C VAL A 493 28.46 -6.42 -18.50
N TYR A 494 28.12 -5.48 -17.64
CA TYR A 494 26.77 -5.31 -17.12
C TYR A 494 25.93 -4.44 -18.06
N ILE A 495 24.76 -4.91 -18.45
CA ILE A 495 23.85 -4.29 -19.42
C ILE A 495 22.48 -4.07 -18.77
N ALA A 496 21.90 -2.88 -18.93
CA ALA A 496 20.55 -2.57 -18.47
C ALA A 496 19.89 -1.44 -19.28
N ASN A 497 18.60 -1.18 -19.04
CA ASN A 497 17.98 0.08 -19.48
C ASN A 497 18.60 1.28 -18.75
N GLN A 498 18.53 2.47 -19.34
CA GLN A 498 18.99 3.71 -18.71
C GLN A 498 18.28 3.99 -17.37
N TYR A 499 16.96 3.82 -17.30
CA TYR A 499 16.20 4.02 -16.05
C TYR A 499 16.66 3.08 -14.94
N THR A 500 16.90 1.81 -15.27
CA THR A 500 17.43 0.82 -14.31
C THR A 500 18.79 1.27 -13.75
N ARG A 501 19.69 1.76 -14.61
CA ARG A 501 20.98 2.30 -14.15
C ARG A 501 20.79 3.51 -13.22
N ASP A 502 19.89 4.42 -13.57
CA ASP A 502 19.65 5.64 -12.79
C ASP A 502 19.11 5.29 -11.39
N ILE A 503 18.19 4.33 -11.30
CA ILE A 503 17.67 3.82 -10.02
C ILE A 503 18.79 3.15 -9.21
N LEU A 504 19.57 2.25 -9.82
CA LEU A 504 20.69 1.59 -9.14
C LEU A 504 21.74 2.58 -8.62
N ALA A 505 22.02 3.65 -9.38
CA ALA A 505 22.94 4.71 -8.98
C ALA A 505 22.43 5.51 -7.78
N GLN A 506 21.12 5.72 -7.67
CA GLN A 506 20.51 6.39 -6.52
C GLN A 506 20.58 5.52 -5.26
N VAL A 507 20.35 4.21 -5.38
CA VAL A 507 20.39 3.30 -4.24
C VAL A 507 21.83 3.07 -3.75
N ASN A 508 22.82 3.10 -4.66
CA ASN A 508 24.25 2.97 -4.37
C ASN A 508 24.58 1.71 -3.53
N ASP A 509 24.05 0.57 -3.97
CA ASP A 509 24.22 -0.73 -3.32
C ASP A 509 25.45 -1.48 -3.87
N PRO A 510 26.47 -1.76 -3.04
CA PRO A 510 27.67 -2.48 -3.48
C PRO A 510 27.41 -3.89 -4.02
N SER A 511 26.29 -4.52 -3.65
CA SER A 511 25.91 -5.87 -4.12
C SER A 511 25.34 -5.87 -5.56
N ARG A 512 25.03 -4.69 -6.10
CA ARG A 512 24.46 -4.49 -7.45
C ARG A 512 25.33 -3.53 -8.26
N PRO A 513 26.36 -4.04 -8.95
CA PRO A 513 27.25 -3.22 -9.77
C PRO A 513 26.50 -2.38 -10.81
N LEU A 514 26.95 -1.14 -11.03
CA LEU A 514 26.29 -0.27 -11.99
C LEU A 514 26.43 -0.81 -13.42
N PRO A 515 25.35 -0.82 -14.23
CA PRO A 515 25.39 -1.27 -15.61
C PRO A 515 26.44 -0.53 -16.43
N THR A 516 27.50 -1.21 -16.86
CA THR A 516 28.58 -0.63 -17.69
C THR A 516 28.12 -0.19 -19.07
N LYS A 517 27.01 -0.74 -19.56
CA LYS A 517 26.39 -0.40 -20.84
C LYS A 517 24.88 -0.20 -20.65
N THR A 518 24.36 0.89 -21.21
CA THR A 518 22.93 1.20 -21.16
C THR A 518 22.35 1.51 -22.53
N PHE A 519 21.02 1.44 -22.62
CA PHE A 519 20.24 1.81 -23.80
C PHE A 519 18.89 2.40 -23.37
N ALA A 520 18.31 3.23 -24.24
CA ALA A 520 17.05 3.92 -23.94
C ALA A 520 15.81 3.07 -24.29
N LYS A 521 15.80 2.41 -25.46
CA LYS A 521 14.63 1.71 -25.99
C LYS A 521 14.91 0.26 -26.35
N ASP A 522 15.62 0.00 -27.45
CA ASP A 522 15.91 -1.35 -27.93
C ASP A 522 17.43 -1.57 -28.02
N TYR A 523 17.90 -2.78 -27.71
CA TYR A 523 19.30 -3.19 -27.80
C TYR A 523 19.43 -4.67 -28.15
N ILE A 524 20.26 -4.99 -29.15
CA ILE A 524 20.50 -6.37 -29.57
C ILE A 524 21.88 -6.81 -29.06
N LEU A 525 21.89 -7.78 -28.15
CA LEU A 525 23.10 -8.40 -27.62
C LEU A 525 23.44 -9.64 -28.46
N ARG A 526 24.57 -9.61 -29.15
CA ARG A 526 25.09 -10.75 -29.93
C ARG A 526 26.43 -11.18 -29.35
N ILE A 527 26.48 -12.37 -28.76
CA ILE A 527 27.72 -12.96 -28.25
C ILE A 527 27.88 -14.30 -28.94
N GLY A 528 28.86 -14.36 -29.85
CA GLY A 528 29.10 -15.56 -30.63
C GLY A 528 27.87 -16.00 -31.42
N ASN A 529 27.45 -17.25 -31.22
CA ASN A 529 26.27 -17.85 -31.81
C ASN A 529 24.95 -17.53 -31.09
N GLN A 530 24.95 -16.76 -29.99
CA GLN A 530 23.74 -16.39 -29.25
C GLN A 530 23.26 -14.97 -29.57
N THR A 531 21.95 -14.73 -29.47
CA THR A 531 21.34 -13.41 -29.64
C THR A 531 20.21 -13.21 -28.64
N LEU A 532 20.25 -12.08 -27.91
CA LEU A 532 19.15 -11.57 -27.09
C LEU A 532 18.72 -10.20 -27.63
N GLU A 533 17.42 -10.01 -27.77
CA GLU A 533 16.80 -8.72 -28.08
C GLU A 533 16.23 -8.15 -26.77
N LEU A 534 16.80 -7.04 -26.31
CA LEU A 534 16.39 -6.35 -25.09
C LEU A 534 15.55 -5.13 -25.48
N SER A 535 14.34 -5.02 -24.96
CA SER A 535 13.41 -3.94 -25.33
C SER A 535 12.68 -3.35 -24.13
N TYR A 536 12.73 -2.04 -23.98
CA TYR A 536 11.86 -1.29 -23.08
C TYR A 536 10.66 -0.75 -23.88
N LYS A 537 9.46 -1.25 -23.59
CA LYS A 537 8.23 -0.91 -24.32
C LYS A 537 7.37 0.16 -23.61
N GLY A 538 7.95 0.85 -22.63
CA GLY A 538 7.28 1.79 -21.74
C GLY A 538 7.14 1.23 -20.32
N PRO A 539 6.64 2.05 -19.38
CA PRO A 539 6.46 1.63 -18.00
C PRO A 539 5.51 0.43 -17.93
N ASN A 540 5.84 -0.53 -17.08
CA ASN A 540 4.98 -1.67 -16.76
C ASN A 540 5.03 -1.91 -15.25
N HIS A 541 5.65 -3.00 -14.79
CA HIS A 541 5.99 -3.24 -13.39
C HIS A 541 6.77 -2.07 -12.78
N GLU A 542 7.84 -1.64 -13.46
CA GLU A 542 8.57 -0.42 -13.11
C GLU A 542 9.22 0.23 -14.34
N TYR A 543 9.76 1.43 -14.15
CA TYR A 543 10.57 2.11 -15.17
C TYR A 543 11.85 1.32 -15.44
N GLY A 544 12.08 1.00 -16.71
CA GLY A 544 13.25 0.25 -17.15
C GLY A 544 13.09 -1.27 -17.16
N ASN A 545 11.94 -1.83 -16.78
CA ASN A 545 11.70 -3.28 -16.86
C ASN A 545 11.66 -3.79 -18.31
N LEU A 546 12.50 -4.79 -18.61
CA LEU A 546 12.84 -5.20 -19.97
C LEU A 546 12.09 -6.44 -20.45
N PHE A 547 11.64 -6.37 -21.70
CA PHE A 547 11.36 -7.55 -22.50
C PHE A 547 12.68 -8.12 -23.00
N ILE A 548 13.01 -9.36 -22.62
CA ILE A 548 14.24 -10.05 -22.98
C ILE A 548 13.87 -11.24 -23.86
N TRP A 549 14.05 -11.07 -25.17
CA TRP A 549 13.63 -12.03 -26.17
C TRP A 549 14.81 -12.82 -26.73
N ALA A 550 14.75 -14.15 -26.65
CA ALA A 550 15.72 -15.07 -27.21
C ALA A 550 15.12 -15.75 -28.47
N PRO A 551 15.26 -15.15 -29.67
CA PRO A 551 14.54 -15.57 -30.87
C PRO A 551 14.86 -16.99 -31.32
N LYS A 552 16.09 -17.46 -31.12
CA LYS A 552 16.52 -18.81 -31.54
C LYS A 552 15.84 -19.90 -30.72
N GLN A 553 15.70 -19.67 -29.42
CA GLN A 553 15.10 -20.59 -28.45
C GLN A 553 13.60 -20.40 -28.30
N LYS A 554 13.06 -19.31 -28.85
CA LYS A 554 11.68 -18.86 -28.65
C LYS A 554 11.33 -18.70 -27.17
N VAL A 555 12.24 -18.12 -26.40
CA VAL A 555 12.08 -17.87 -24.96
C VAL A 555 11.92 -16.37 -24.75
N LEU A 556 10.85 -15.96 -24.06
CA LEU A 556 10.64 -14.58 -23.64
C LEU A 556 10.74 -14.50 -22.12
N MET A 557 11.54 -13.57 -21.61
CA MET A 557 11.60 -13.24 -20.20
C MET A 557 11.11 -11.81 -19.98
N LEU A 558 10.17 -11.65 -19.05
CA LEU A 558 9.73 -10.36 -18.52
C LEU A 558 9.36 -10.57 -17.06
N VAL A 559 10.10 -9.91 -16.19
CA VAL A 559 10.06 -10.19 -14.75
C VAL A 559 8.93 -9.40 -14.07
N ASP A 560 8.30 -10.00 -13.07
CA ASP A 560 7.25 -9.43 -12.21
C ASP A 560 5.96 -9.01 -12.95
N VAL A 561 5.75 -9.55 -14.15
CA VAL A 561 4.49 -9.38 -14.89
C VAL A 561 3.65 -10.65 -14.82
N VAL A 562 4.12 -11.77 -15.37
CA VAL A 562 3.37 -13.03 -15.37
C VAL A 562 3.91 -14.05 -14.39
N PHE A 563 2.99 -14.65 -13.63
CA PHE A 563 3.21 -15.60 -12.53
C PHE A 563 2.52 -16.93 -12.90
N PRO A 564 3.22 -17.86 -13.58
CA PRO A 564 2.58 -19.03 -14.18
C PRO A 564 1.84 -19.92 -13.15
N GLY A 565 0.51 -20.02 -13.28
CA GLY A 565 -0.35 -20.79 -12.37
C GLY A 565 -0.69 -20.10 -11.04
N TRP A 566 -0.24 -18.87 -10.81
CA TRP A 566 -0.50 -18.10 -9.59
C TRP A 566 -1.14 -16.75 -9.91
N VAL A 567 -1.84 -16.20 -8.93
CA VAL A 567 -2.15 -14.76 -8.98
C VAL A 567 -0.86 -13.96 -8.76
N PRO A 568 -0.80 -12.70 -9.22
CA PRO A 568 0.31 -11.83 -8.85
C PRO A 568 0.45 -11.71 -7.34
N PHE A 569 1.68 -11.60 -6.85
CA PHE A 569 1.96 -11.20 -5.48
C PHE A 569 1.30 -9.85 -5.15
N ALA A 570 1.18 -9.51 -3.86
CA ALA A 570 0.46 -8.35 -3.34
C ALA A 570 0.60 -7.06 -4.17
N GLU A 571 -0.50 -6.31 -4.25
CA GLU A 571 -0.60 -5.05 -5.00
C GLU A 571 -0.29 -5.18 -6.50
N LEU A 572 -0.76 -6.27 -7.14
CA LEU A 572 -0.51 -6.56 -8.56
C LEU A 572 0.99 -6.57 -8.85
N ALA A 573 1.71 -7.40 -8.09
CA ALA A 573 3.16 -7.50 -8.08
C ALA A 573 3.88 -6.21 -7.67
N VAL A 574 3.32 -5.40 -6.77
CA VAL A 574 3.92 -4.12 -6.34
C VAL A 574 4.18 -3.17 -7.52
N SER A 575 3.38 -3.29 -8.58
CA SER A 575 3.60 -2.55 -9.82
C SER A 575 3.42 -1.04 -9.62
N GLN A 576 4.33 -0.28 -10.22
CA GLN A 576 4.35 1.18 -10.17
C GLN A 576 3.40 1.83 -11.18
N ASP A 577 3.19 1.19 -12.35
CA ASP A 577 2.26 1.63 -13.39
C ASP A 577 1.28 0.49 -13.73
N ILE A 578 0.09 0.51 -13.14
CA ILE A 578 -0.91 -0.55 -13.36
C ILE A 578 -1.41 -0.57 -14.81
N PRO A 579 -1.84 0.55 -15.43
CA PRO A 579 -2.25 0.55 -16.84
C PRO A 579 -1.18 -0.04 -17.78
N GLY A 580 0.09 0.35 -17.59
CA GLY A 580 1.22 -0.19 -18.33
C GLY A 580 1.44 -1.68 -18.09
N TRP A 581 1.36 -2.12 -16.83
CA TRP A 581 1.50 -3.52 -16.42
C TRP A 581 0.38 -4.42 -16.97
N VAL A 582 -0.87 -3.95 -16.97
CA VAL A 582 -1.98 -4.65 -17.64
C VAL A 582 -1.73 -4.74 -19.13
N GLY A 583 -1.33 -3.63 -19.77
CA GLY A 583 -1.00 -3.58 -21.20
C GLY A 583 0.17 -4.49 -21.59
N ALA A 584 1.11 -4.75 -20.67
CA ALA A 584 2.25 -5.63 -20.91
C ALA A 584 1.82 -7.06 -21.27
N HIS A 585 0.68 -7.55 -20.77
CA HIS A 585 0.16 -8.88 -21.14
C HIS A 585 -0.10 -9.01 -22.65
N ASP A 586 -0.68 -7.97 -23.27
CA ASP A 586 -0.90 -7.94 -24.72
C ASP A 586 0.40 -7.81 -25.50
N GLN A 587 1.36 -7.06 -24.96
CA GLN A 587 2.70 -6.95 -25.55
C GLN A 587 3.45 -8.28 -25.52
N ILE A 588 3.35 -9.05 -24.42
CA ILE A 588 3.91 -10.40 -24.29
C ILE A 588 3.29 -11.31 -25.36
N LEU A 589 1.96 -11.33 -25.48
CA LEU A 589 1.24 -12.20 -26.41
C LEU A 589 1.52 -11.92 -27.89
N ALA A 590 2.09 -10.74 -28.21
CA ALA A 590 2.53 -10.40 -29.56
C ALA A 590 3.84 -11.10 -29.98
N TYR A 591 4.63 -11.63 -29.04
CA TYR A 591 5.84 -12.39 -29.35
C TYR A 591 5.51 -13.86 -29.69
N PRO A 592 6.23 -14.48 -30.63
CA PRO A 592 6.07 -15.88 -30.99
C PRO A 592 6.90 -16.80 -30.07
N PHE A 593 6.69 -16.71 -28.75
CA PHE A 593 7.41 -17.51 -27.76
C PHE A 593 6.74 -18.85 -27.47
N ASP A 594 7.55 -19.87 -27.16
CA ASP A 594 7.10 -21.18 -26.68
C ASP A 594 7.19 -21.26 -25.14
N VAL A 595 8.20 -20.60 -24.55
CA VAL A 595 8.47 -20.58 -23.10
C VAL A 595 8.54 -19.15 -22.58
N TYR A 596 7.91 -18.90 -21.44
CA TYR A 596 7.92 -17.63 -20.72
C TYR A 596 8.62 -17.75 -19.36
N ILE A 597 9.51 -16.82 -19.03
CA ILE A 597 10.18 -16.74 -17.72
C ILE A 597 9.73 -15.48 -17.00
N GLY A 598 9.09 -15.65 -15.83
CA GLY A 598 8.47 -14.57 -15.06
C GLY A 598 9.31 -14.01 -13.91
N GLY A 599 10.45 -14.62 -13.60
CA GLY A 599 11.35 -14.19 -12.50
C GLY A 599 11.01 -14.73 -11.11
N HIS A 600 9.76 -15.14 -10.84
CA HIS A 600 9.37 -15.81 -9.60
C HIS A 600 8.74 -17.19 -9.85
N LEU A 601 8.59 -17.98 -8.79
CA LEU A 601 7.98 -19.31 -8.74
C LEU A 601 8.88 -20.42 -9.33
N ASN A 602 8.41 -21.65 -9.19
CA ASN A 602 9.19 -22.85 -9.46
C ASN A 602 8.95 -23.49 -10.84
N ARG A 603 8.26 -22.80 -11.77
CA ARG A 603 8.10 -23.28 -13.16
C ARG A 603 8.06 -22.16 -14.19
N PRO A 604 8.56 -22.39 -15.42
CA PRO A 604 8.31 -21.47 -16.51
C PRO A 604 6.83 -21.49 -16.92
N GLY A 605 6.42 -20.43 -17.60
CA GLY A 605 5.09 -20.27 -18.17
C GLY A 605 5.05 -20.54 -19.67
N ASN A 606 3.84 -20.50 -20.21
CA ASN A 606 3.57 -20.54 -21.64
C ASN A 606 2.53 -19.47 -22.01
N ARG A 607 2.15 -19.44 -23.29
CA ARG A 607 1.17 -18.48 -23.79
C ARG A 607 -0.19 -18.54 -23.08
N GLN A 608 -0.62 -19.74 -22.67
CA GLN A 608 -1.87 -19.93 -21.94
C GLN A 608 -1.80 -19.34 -20.52
N ASP A 609 -0.66 -19.45 -19.84
CA ASP A 609 -0.46 -18.81 -18.52
C ASP A 609 -0.61 -17.28 -18.60
N VAL A 610 -0.09 -16.66 -19.67
CA VAL A 610 -0.24 -15.21 -19.91
C VAL A 610 -1.70 -14.81 -20.13
N VAL A 611 -2.43 -15.59 -20.94
CA VAL A 611 -3.87 -15.37 -21.18
C VAL A 611 -4.67 -15.54 -19.88
N ILE A 612 -4.37 -16.58 -19.11
CA ILE A 612 -5.04 -16.84 -17.83
C ILE A 612 -4.83 -15.68 -16.87
N GLN A 613 -3.60 -15.20 -16.70
CA GLN A 613 -3.34 -14.11 -15.78
C GLN A 613 -3.94 -12.79 -16.26
N LYS A 614 -3.89 -12.50 -17.57
CA LYS A 614 -4.59 -11.35 -18.15
C LYS A 614 -6.07 -11.37 -17.78
N ASN A 615 -6.73 -12.53 -17.91
CA ASN A 615 -8.14 -12.67 -17.57
C ASN A 615 -8.39 -12.47 -16.07
N TYR A 616 -7.52 -12.99 -15.20
CA TYR A 616 -7.62 -12.76 -13.75
C TYR A 616 -7.56 -11.27 -13.42
N VAL A 617 -6.57 -10.56 -13.96
CA VAL A 617 -6.37 -9.13 -13.72
C VAL A 617 -7.54 -8.30 -14.23
N LEU A 618 -8.06 -8.62 -15.42
CA LEU A 618 -9.26 -7.98 -15.96
C LEU A 618 -10.50 -8.25 -15.09
N ASP A 619 -10.67 -9.46 -14.58
CA ASP A 619 -11.77 -9.76 -13.66
C ASP A 619 -11.64 -8.98 -12.35
N VAL A 620 -10.43 -8.85 -11.77
CA VAL A 620 -10.19 -8.01 -10.59
C VAL A 620 -10.61 -6.56 -10.88
N LEU A 621 -10.14 -5.98 -11.98
CA LEU A 621 -10.47 -4.60 -12.36
C LEU A 621 -11.96 -4.40 -12.60
N ASN A 622 -12.60 -5.31 -13.34
CA ASN A 622 -14.03 -5.23 -13.65
C ASN A 622 -14.90 -5.40 -12.39
N ASN A 623 -14.54 -6.34 -11.51
CA ASN A 623 -15.24 -6.52 -10.24
C ASN A 623 -15.08 -5.28 -9.35
N CYS A 624 -13.88 -4.70 -9.29
CA CYS A 624 -13.63 -3.44 -8.59
C CYS A 624 -14.43 -2.27 -9.16
N ALA A 625 -14.47 -2.10 -10.49
CA ALA A 625 -15.26 -1.05 -11.13
C ALA A 625 -16.76 -1.20 -10.82
N ALA A 626 -17.30 -2.42 -10.97
CA ALA A 626 -18.70 -2.71 -10.66
C ALA A 626 -19.05 -2.45 -9.18
N THR A 627 -18.17 -2.80 -8.24
CA THR A 627 -18.35 -2.50 -6.81
C THR A 627 -18.29 -1.00 -6.54
N ILE A 628 -17.42 -0.25 -7.23
CA ILE A 628 -17.38 1.21 -7.14
C ILE A 628 -18.67 1.85 -7.67
N GLU A 629 -19.28 1.31 -8.73
CA GLU A 629 -20.54 1.80 -9.28
C GLU A 629 -21.76 1.48 -8.39
N ASP A 630 -21.82 0.27 -7.84
CA ASP A 630 -22.92 -0.15 -6.95
C ASP A 630 -22.89 0.57 -5.58
N ALA A 631 -21.73 1.12 -5.22
CA ALA A 631 -21.48 1.92 -4.01
C ALA A 631 -22.49 3.03 -3.73
N MET A 632 -23.12 3.60 -4.76
CA MET A 632 -24.10 4.67 -4.56
C MET A 632 -25.35 4.21 -3.82
N ARG A 633 -25.59 2.88 -3.71
CA ARG A 633 -26.71 2.30 -2.96
C ARG A 633 -26.33 1.80 -1.56
N THR A 634 -25.05 1.52 -1.28
CA THR A 634 -24.57 0.91 -0.04
C THR A 634 -23.79 1.90 0.83
N PHE A 635 -24.43 3.04 1.16
CA PHE A 635 -23.89 4.06 2.08
C PHE A 635 -24.29 3.87 3.55
N GLU A 636 -24.69 2.66 3.96
CA GLU A 636 -25.12 2.40 5.34
C GLU A 636 -23.99 2.52 6.38
N VAL A 637 -22.72 2.37 5.97
CA VAL A 637 -21.55 2.35 6.87
C VAL A 637 -21.08 3.77 7.28
N VAL A 638 -21.34 4.78 6.45
CA VAL A 638 -20.85 6.15 6.68
C VAL A 638 -21.43 6.77 7.94
N GLY A 639 -22.73 6.56 8.19
CA GLY A 639 -23.41 7.08 9.38
C GLY A 639 -22.82 6.52 10.69
N PRO A 640 -22.80 5.19 10.87
CA PRO A 640 -22.21 4.53 12.04
C PRO A 640 -20.72 4.87 12.25
N VAL A 641 -19.90 4.86 11.20
CA VAL A 641 -18.46 5.13 11.31
C VAL A 641 -18.21 6.60 11.64
N SER A 642 -18.90 7.53 10.98
CA SER A 642 -18.76 8.96 11.29
C SER A 642 -19.24 9.27 12.71
N LYS A 643 -20.28 8.58 13.18
CA LYS A 643 -20.78 8.70 14.55
C LYS A 643 -19.79 8.12 15.58
N ALA A 644 -19.15 7.00 15.26
CA ALA A 644 -18.12 6.39 16.11
C ALA A 644 -16.79 7.16 16.09
N ASN A 645 -16.49 7.88 15.00
CA ASN A 645 -15.24 8.62 14.78
C ASN A 645 -15.51 10.08 14.38
N PRO A 646 -16.14 10.88 15.25
CA PRO A 646 -16.52 12.25 14.91
C PRO A 646 -15.28 13.09 14.58
N GLY A 647 -15.32 13.78 13.44
CA GLY A 647 -14.22 14.63 12.96
C GLY A 647 -13.10 13.89 12.20
N ASN A 648 -13.13 12.56 12.09
CA ASN A 648 -12.15 11.79 11.33
C ASN A 648 -12.76 11.24 10.02
N SER A 649 -12.86 12.09 9.01
CA SER A 649 -13.36 11.70 7.69
C SER A 649 -12.49 10.64 6.99
N TRP A 650 -11.20 10.55 7.34
CA TRP A 650 -10.29 9.53 6.80
C TRP A 650 -10.62 8.12 7.28
N ALA A 651 -11.21 7.95 8.48
CA ALA A 651 -11.66 6.64 8.95
C ALA A 651 -12.77 6.06 8.05
N VAL A 652 -13.71 6.92 7.63
CA VAL A 652 -14.77 6.55 6.67
C VAL A 652 -14.16 6.14 5.33
N PHE A 653 -13.19 6.93 4.83
CA PHE A 653 -12.52 6.64 3.57
C PHE A 653 -11.68 5.35 3.61
N LYS A 654 -11.01 5.06 4.73
CA LYS A 654 -10.25 3.81 4.92
C LYS A 654 -11.16 2.60 4.89
N LEU A 655 -12.26 2.61 5.66
CA LEU A 655 -13.21 1.51 5.69
C LEU A 655 -13.90 1.31 4.34
N TYR A 656 -14.22 2.39 3.64
CA TYR A 656 -14.69 2.34 2.26
C TYR A 656 -13.73 1.55 1.35
N LEU A 657 -12.43 1.84 1.38
CA LEU A 657 -11.47 1.13 0.54
C LEU A 657 -11.27 -0.33 0.96
N ASP A 658 -11.28 -0.62 2.25
CA ASP A 658 -11.08 -1.97 2.77
C ASP A 658 -12.29 -2.87 2.46
N ASP A 659 -13.51 -2.41 2.76
CA ASP A 659 -14.73 -3.18 2.49
C ASP A 659 -14.89 -3.44 1.00
N PHE A 660 -14.56 -2.46 0.16
CA PHE A 660 -14.65 -2.61 -1.28
C PHE A 660 -13.62 -3.61 -1.77
N ALA A 661 -12.37 -3.52 -1.30
CA ALA A 661 -11.34 -4.48 -1.67
C ALA A 661 -11.75 -5.90 -1.28
N ASN A 662 -12.35 -6.08 -0.10
CA ASN A 662 -12.89 -7.37 0.34
C ASN A 662 -14.02 -7.89 -0.57
N ILE A 663 -15.00 -7.05 -0.90
CA ILE A 663 -16.10 -7.44 -1.81
C ILE A 663 -15.55 -7.86 -3.17
N CYS A 664 -14.62 -7.08 -3.73
CA CYS A 664 -14.04 -7.33 -5.03
C CYS A 664 -13.17 -8.59 -5.05
N ALA A 665 -12.36 -8.78 -4.01
CA ALA A 665 -11.55 -9.98 -3.82
C ALA A 665 -12.45 -11.22 -3.71
N ASN A 666 -13.50 -11.17 -2.91
CA ASN A 666 -14.46 -12.27 -2.74
C ASN A 666 -15.14 -12.63 -4.07
N LYS A 667 -15.66 -11.63 -4.79
CA LYS A 667 -16.31 -11.83 -6.09
C LYS A 667 -15.35 -12.38 -7.14
N THR A 668 -14.10 -11.94 -7.12
CA THR A 668 -13.05 -12.49 -8.00
C THR A 668 -12.74 -13.95 -7.62
N ASN A 669 -12.70 -14.26 -6.33
CA ASN A 669 -12.40 -15.59 -5.83
C ASN A 669 -13.49 -16.63 -6.17
N GLU A 670 -14.75 -16.23 -6.37
CA GLU A 670 -15.79 -17.13 -6.89
C GLU A 670 -15.36 -17.84 -8.19
N LYS A 671 -14.56 -17.17 -9.03
CA LYS A 671 -14.08 -17.71 -10.30
C LYS A 671 -12.68 -18.33 -10.22
N TRP A 672 -11.79 -17.77 -9.39
CA TRP A 672 -10.35 -18.02 -9.44
C TRP A 672 -9.79 -18.85 -8.29
N LEU A 673 -10.53 -18.98 -7.19
CA LEU A 673 -10.14 -19.84 -6.07
C LEU A 673 -10.00 -21.29 -6.55
N GLY A 674 -8.87 -21.91 -6.25
CA GLY A 674 -8.55 -23.28 -6.69
C GLY A 674 -8.12 -23.41 -8.16
N LYS A 675 -8.12 -22.33 -8.96
CA LYS A 675 -7.54 -22.31 -10.32
C LYS A 675 -6.15 -21.70 -10.36
N LEU A 676 -5.92 -20.67 -9.55
CA LEU A 676 -4.63 -20.01 -9.37
C LEU A 676 -4.20 -20.09 -7.91
N GLY A 677 -2.92 -20.38 -7.68
CA GLY A 677 -2.34 -20.32 -6.34
C GLY A 677 -2.36 -18.89 -5.78
N GLY A 678 -2.61 -18.76 -4.48
CA GLY A 678 -2.55 -17.47 -3.76
C GLY A 678 -3.75 -16.54 -3.96
N ALA A 679 -4.84 -16.98 -4.61
CA ALA A 679 -6.02 -16.14 -4.88
C ALA A 679 -6.68 -15.59 -3.59
N ASP A 680 -6.72 -16.40 -2.53
CA ASP A 680 -7.19 -16.01 -1.20
C ASP A 680 -6.12 -15.35 -0.34
N ALA A 681 -4.83 -15.57 -0.66
CA ALA A 681 -3.70 -14.97 0.05
C ALA A 681 -3.43 -13.51 -0.35
N PHE A 682 -3.54 -13.19 -1.64
CA PHE A 682 -3.23 -11.85 -2.19
C PHE A 682 -4.43 -11.15 -2.83
N GLY A 683 -5.61 -11.78 -2.81
CA GLY A 683 -6.81 -11.26 -3.46
C GLY A 683 -7.20 -9.87 -2.95
N PHE A 684 -7.09 -9.66 -1.63
CA PHE A 684 -7.39 -8.36 -1.01
C PHE A 684 -6.42 -7.27 -1.50
N GLU A 685 -5.12 -7.49 -1.44
CA GLU A 685 -4.10 -6.51 -1.81
C GLU A 685 -4.16 -6.18 -3.31
N ASN A 686 -4.41 -7.19 -4.14
CA ASN A 686 -4.62 -7.02 -5.58
C ASN A 686 -5.88 -6.20 -5.87
N ALA A 687 -7.00 -6.51 -5.20
CA ALA A 687 -8.23 -5.73 -5.31
C ALA A 687 -8.06 -4.30 -4.76
N TYR A 688 -7.34 -4.13 -3.67
CA TYR A 688 -7.06 -2.84 -3.06
C TYR A 688 -6.23 -1.95 -3.99
N LYS A 689 -5.19 -2.50 -4.63
CA LYS A 689 -4.42 -1.81 -5.67
C LYS A 689 -5.29 -1.49 -6.89
N ALA A 690 -6.14 -2.43 -7.32
CA ALA A 690 -7.10 -2.23 -8.41
C ALA A 690 -8.06 -1.05 -8.12
N LEU A 691 -8.60 -0.94 -6.90
CA LEU A 691 -9.45 0.20 -6.51
C LEU A 691 -8.68 1.53 -6.54
N LYS A 692 -7.43 1.54 -6.08
CA LYS A 692 -6.57 2.74 -6.15
C LYS A 692 -6.34 3.16 -7.60
N THR A 693 -6.00 2.24 -8.49
CA THR A 693 -5.75 2.57 -9.91
C THR A 693 -7.03 3.00 -10.63
N LEU A 694 -8.17 2.35 -10.39
CA LEU A 694 -9.44 2.75 -10.99
C LEU A 694 -9.78 4.20 -10.60
N ARG A 695 -9.51 4.58 -9.34
CA ARG A 695 -9.72 5.94 -8.86
C ARG A 695 -8.71 6.94 -9.43
N LEU A 696 -7.42 6.62 -9.39
CA LEU A 696 -6.33 7.56 -9.69
C LEU A 696 -6.03 7.66 -11.19
N ASP A 697 -5.94 6.53 -11.87
CA ASP A 697 -5.48 6.44 -13.26
C ASP A 697 -6.66 6.43 -14.25
N TYR A 698 -7.78 5.79 -13.88
CA TYR A 698 -8.98 5.70 -14.72
C TYR A 698 -10.07 6.70 -14.35
N GLY A 699 -9.93 7.43 -13.24
CA GLY A 699 -10.89 8.47 -12.82
C GLY A 699 -12.26 7.95 -12.35
N ILE A 700 -12.36 6.66 -12.00
CA ILE A 700 -13.59 6.04 -11.46
C ILE A 700 -13.62 6.32 -9.96
N LEU A 701 -14.15 7.49 -9.61
CA LEU A 701 -14.11 8.04 -8.25
C LEU A 701 -15.23 7.52 -7.33
N GLY A 702 -16.19 6.76 -7.87
CA GLY A 702 -17.35 6.27 -7.13
C GLY A 702 -18.16 7.42 -6.50
N PRO A 703 -18.59 7.31 -5.22
CA PRO A 703 -19.40 8.33 -4.56
C PRO A 703 -18.63 9.60 -4.18
N PHE A 704 -17.29 9.55 -4.26
CA PHE A 704 -16.41 10.70 -4.06
C PHE A 704 -16.08 11.41 -5.37
N GLY A 705 -16.42 10.80 -6.51
CA GLY A 705 -16.57 11.55 -7.73
C GLY A 705 -17.70 12.51 -7.51
N LEU A 706 -17.56 13.77 -7.93
CA LEU A 706 -18.74 14.58 -8.15
C LEU A 706 -19.61 13.73 -9.09
N PRO A 707 -20.77 13.19 -8.66
CA PRO A 707 -21.70 12.65 -9.64
C PRO A 707 -21.89 13.80 -10.61
N VAL A 708 -21.64 13.60 -11.92
CA VAL A 708 -22.02 14.61 -12.90
C VAL A 708 -23.53 14.74 -12.68
N PRO A 709 -23.99 15.82 -12.04
CA PRO A 709 -25.36 15.85 -11.57
C PRO A 709 -26.22 15.79 -12.82
N ILE A 710 -27.34 15.05 -12.76
CA ILE A 710 -28.35 15.15 -13.82
C ILE A 710 -28.63 16.65 -13.97
N PRO A 711 -28.39 17.23 -15.15
CA PRO A 711 -28.51 18.65 -15.31
C PRO A 711 -29.98 19.04 -15.11
N LYS A 712 -30.23 20.17 -14.45
CA LYS A 712 -31.59 20.71 -14.34
C LYS A 712 -31.90 21.57 -15.56
N ALA A 713 -33.17 21.64 -15.95
CA ALA A 713 -33.60 22.48 -17.04
C ALA A 713 -33.51 23.96 -16.62
N GLY A 714 -32.57 24.70 -17.20
CA GLY A 714 -32.50 26.15 -17.07
C GLY A 714 -33.61 26.86 -17.86
N LYS A 715 -33.63 28.19 -17.78
CA LYS A 715 -34.55 29.01 -18.59
C LYS A 715 -34.30 28.76 -20.09
N GLY A 716 -35.35 28.45 -20.83
CA GLY A 716 -35.29 28.13 -22.27
C GLY A 716 -34.67 26.76 -22.57
N GLN A 717 -34.56 25.87 -21.59
CA GLN A 717 -33.97 24.55 -21.79
C GLN A 717 -34.94 23.41 -21.49
N VAL A 718 -34.63 22.25 -22.05
CA VAL A 718 -35.21 20.96 -21.68
C VAL A 718 -34.10 20.00 -21.28
N VAL A 719 -34.39 19.05 -20.41
CA VAL A 719 -33.47 17.92 -20.14
C VAL A 719 -33.95 16.73 -20.95
N VAL A 720 -33.06 16.19 -21.77
CA VAL A 720 -33.32 15.02 -22.62
C VAL A 720 -32.62 13.82 -21.99
N LYS A 721 -33.37 12.75 -21.75
CA LYS A 721 -32.82 11.42 -21.49
C LYS A 721 -32.42 10.82 -22.83
N ASN A 722 -31.12 10.69 -23.05
CA ASN A 722 -30.59 10.22 -24.32
C ASN A 722 -30.90 8.75 -24.50
N HIS A 723 -31.33 8.41 -25.72
CA HIS A 723 -31.48 7.04 -26.16
C HIS A 723 -30.44 6.71 -27.23
N ALA A 724 -30.02 7.67 -28.05
CA ALA A 724 -28.95 7.53 -29.04
C ALA A 724 -28.14 8.82 -29.11
N ILE A 725 -26.83 8.71 -29.21
CA ILE A 725 -25.91 9.86 -29.22
C ILE A 725 -25.06 9.78 -30.48
N GLY A 726 -24.94 10.88 -31.23
CA GLY A 726 -24.18 10.90 -32.48
C GLY A 726 -22.71 11.22 -32.26
N ILE A 727 -21.83 10.42 -32.85
CA ILE A 727 -20.38 10.66 -32.83
C ILE A 727 -19.99 11.51 -34.02
N ASN A 728 -19.18 12.54 -33.80
CA ASN A 728 -18.74 13.47 -34.82
C ASN A 728 -17.23 13.65 -34.80
N TYR A 729 -16.64 13.88 -35.99
CA TYR A 729 -15.20 14.10 -36.08
C TYR A 729 -14.74 15.34 -35.29
N ILE A 730 -15.61 16.33 -35.08
CA ILE A 730 -15.32 17.49 -34.23
C ILE A 730 -15.05 17.11 -32.77
N ASP A 731 -15.64 16.02 -32.27
CA ASP A 731 -15.44 15.54 -30.90
C ASP A 731 -13.96 15.16 -30.71
N THR A 732 -13.31 14.63 -31.76
CA THR A 732 -11.87 14.32 -31.76
C THR A 732 -10.99 15.58 -31.73
N TYR A 733 -11.42 16.68 -32.34
CA TYR A 733 -10.69 17.96 -32.31
C TYR A 733 -10.75 18.63 -30.94
N GLN A 734 -11.90 18.50 -30.25
CA GLN A 734 -12.05 18.97 -28.88
C GLN A 734 -11.19 18.12 -27.93
N ARG A 735 -11.21 16.80 -28.08
CA ARG A 735 -10.40 15.87 -27.28
C ARG A 735 -8.89 16.07 -27.49
N SER A 736 -8.44 16.25 -28.73
CA SER A 736 -7.01 16.40 -29.07
C SER A 736 -6.44 17.79 -28.82
N GLY A 737 -7.28 18.78 -28.45
CA GLY A 737 -6.85 20.16 -28.20
C GLY A 737 -6.69 21.03 -29.46
N VAL A 738 -7.04 20.53 -30.65
CA VAL A 738 -7.15 21.35 -31.87
C VAL A 738 -8.16 22.46 -31.66
N TYR A 739 -9.28 22.15 -30.99
CA TYR A 739 -10.22 23.15 -30.46
C TYR A 739 -10.06 23.22 -28.95
N LYS A 740 -9.63 24.39 -28.45
CA LYS A 740 -9.46 24.64 -27.02
C LYS A 740 -10.81 24.66 -26.32
N MET A 741 -10.92 23.91 -25.23
CA MET A 741 -12.12 23.82 -24.39
C MET A 741 -11.76 24.14 -22.94
N SER A 742 -12.70 24.69 -22.17
CA SER A 742 -12.59 24.80 -20.72
C SER A 742 -12.77 23.42 -20.09
N LEU A 743 -11.84 23.00 -19.23
CA LEU A 743 -11.85 21.67 -18.61
C LEU A 743 -12.34 21.73 -17.14
N PRO A 744 -12.99 20.68 -16.61
CA PRO A 744 -13.39 19.44 -17.30
C PRO A 744 -14.50 19.69 -18.35
N PHE A 745 -14.53 18.87 -19.40
CA PHE A 745 -15.44 19.03 -20.54
C PHE A 745 -16.09 17.71 -20.95
N ILE A 746 -17.43 17.65 -20.96
CA ILE A 746 -18.19 16.50 -21.47
C ILE A 746 -18.33 16.62 -23.00
N LEU A 747 -17.88 15.60 -23.72
CA LEU A 747 -17.86 15.57 -25.19
C LEU A 747 -19.26 15.40 -25.81
N GLY A 748 -19.30 15.44 -27.14
CA GLY A 748 -20.48 15.21 -27.96
C GLY A 748 -21.28 16.46 -28.28
N ARG A 749 -21.90 16.47 -29.46
CA ARG A 749 -22.69 17.61 -29.97
C ARG A 749 -24.10 17.28 -30.44
N GLU A 750 -24.52 16.02 -30.38
CA GLU A 750 -25.87 15.66 -30.81
C GLU A 750 -26.38 14.41 -30.11
N GLY A 751 -27.70 14.34 -29.96
CA GLY A 751 -28.38 13.19 -29.39
C GLY A 751 -29.85 13.16 -29.79
N ALA A 752 -30.49 12.05 -29.46
CA ALA A 752 -31.93 11.87 -29.58
C ALA A 752 -32.45 11.04 -28.42
N GLY A 753 -33.62 11.42 -27.94
CA GLY A 753 -34.22 10.79 -26.77
C GLY A 753 -35.54 11.41 -26.37
N GLU A 754 -35.85 11.32 -25.07
CA GLU A 754 -37.13 11.74 -24.49
C GLU A 754 -36.91 12.92 -23.54
N VAL A 755 -37.77 13.94 -23.62
CA VAL A 755 -37.76 15.06 -22.67
C VAL A 755 -38.23 14.58 -21.30
N VAL A 756 -37.42 14.80 -20.26
CA VAL A 756 -37.72 14.40 -18.87
C VAL A 756 -37.92 15.59 -17.92
N GLU A 757 -37.45 16.78 -18.30
CA GLU A 757 -37.65 18.02 -17.54
C GLU A 757 -37.79 19.19 -18.51
N VAL A 758 -38.65 20.16 -18.19
CA VAL A 758 -38.88 21.36 -19.00
C VAL A 758 -38.68 22.59 -18.13
N GLY A 759 -37.79 23.48 -18.56
CA GLY A 759 -37.45 24.71 -17.84
C GLY A 759 -38.40 25.86 -18.15
N GLU A 760 -38.27 26.94 -17.39
CA GLU A 760 -39.06 28.16 -17.60
C GLU A 760 -38.85 28.69 -19.04
N GLY A 761 -39.93 29.00 -19.76
CA GLY A 761 -39.85 29.52 -21.13
C GLY A 761 -39.68 28.45 -22.23
N ALA A 762 -39.64 27.16 -21.89
CA ALA A 762 -39.58 26.04 -22.82
C ALA A 762 -40.94 25.36 -23.07
N GLY A 763 -42.05 26.09 -22.88
CA GLY A 763 -43.42 25.55 -22.91
C GLY A 763 -43.91 24.98 -24.25
N GLU A 764 -43.13 25.08 -25.32
CA GLU A 764 -43.40 24.37 -26.59
C GLU A 764 -43.12 22.86 -26.51
N PHE A 765 -42.41 22.40 -25.47
CA PHE A 765 -42.12 20.99 -25.20
C PHE A 765 -42.80 20.52 -23.91
N LYS A 766 -43.12 19.22 -23.83
CA LYS A 766 -43.61 18.54 -22.63
C LYS A 766 -42.77 17.31 -22.32
N VAL A 767 -42.77 16.91 -21.05
CA VAL A 767 -42.20 15.63 -20.61
C VAL A 767 -42.83 14.50 -21.42
N GLY A 768 -42.01 13.59 -21.95
CA GLY A 768 -42.41 12.52 -22.85
C GLY A 768 -42.24 12.82 -24.35
N ASP A 769 -41.95 14.07 -24.74
CA ASP A 769 -41.72 14.39 -26.14
C ASP A 769 -40.45 13.73 -26.68
N ARG A 770 -40.56 13.16 -27.88
CA ARG A 770 -39.45 12.52 -28.60
C ARG A 770 -38.72 13.55 -29.43
N VAL A 771 -37.44 13.74 -29.16
CA VAL A 771 -36.65 14.82 -29.76
C VAL A 771 -35.30 14.34 -30.26
N ALA A 772 -34.78 15.04 -31.27
CA ALA A 772 -33.37 15.03 -31.64
C ALA A 772 -32.83 16.45 -31.47
N TYR A 773 -31.59 16.58 -31.04
CA TYR A 773 -31.01 17.88 -30.79
C TYR A 773 -29.55 17.95 -31.20
N ARG A 774 -29.11 19.19 -31.40
CA ARG A 774 -27.70 19.52 -31.61
C ARG A 774 -27.25 20.51 -30.54
N GLU A 775 -26.39 20.12 -29.60
CA GLU A 775 -25.90 21.03 -28.56
C GLU A 775 -24.41 21.37 -28.76
N GLY A 776 -23.92 22.44 -28.15
CA GLY A 776 -22.51 22.83 -28.20
C GLY A 776 -21.58 21.80 -27.55
N SER A 777 -22.09 21.04 -26.58
CA SER A 777 -21.35 20.07 -25.76
C SER A 777 -22.28 19.18 -24.92
N GLY A 778 -21.75 18.11 -24.33
CA GLY A 778 -22.40 17.41 -23.21
C GLY A 778 -23.38 16.29 -23.58
N SER A 779 -23.43 15.86 -24.84
CA SER A 779 -24.32 14.76 -25.26
C SER A 779 -23.77 13.37 -24.99
N TYR A 780 -22.47 13.21 -24.69
CA TYR A 780 -21.91 11.92 -24.27
C TYR A 780 -22.25 11.64 -22.80
N ALA A 781 -23.55 11.55 -22.51
CA ALA A 781 -24.13 11.38 -21.19
C ALA A 781 -25.53 10.77 -21.30
N GLU A 782 -26.02 10.17 -20.23
CA GLU A 782 -27.40 9.67 -20.13
C GLU A 782 -28.44 10.79 -20.18
N TYR A 783 -28.11 11.96 -19.65
CA TYR A 783 -28.97 13.14 -19.60
C TYR A 783 -28.23 14.38 -20.08
N THR A 784 -28.88 15.19 -20.91
CA THR A 784 -28.33 16.46 -21.40
C THR A 784 -29.35 17.57 -21.26
N ALA A 785 -28.96 18.71 -20.66
CA ALA A 785 -29.72 19.95 -20.76
C ALA A 785 -29.43 20.62 -22.10
N VAL A 786 -30.49 20.94 -22.84
CA VAL A 786 -30.42 21.41 -24.22
C VAL A 786 -31.25 22.68 -24.35
N ASP A 787 -30.69 23.70 -25.01
CA ASP A 787 -31.45 24.90 -25.37
C ASP A 787 -32.52 24.56 -26.42
N ILE A 788 -33.76 24.99 -26.19
CA ILE A 788 -34.88 24.73 -27.12
C ILE A 788 -34.61 25.25 -28.54
N ALA A 789 -33.76 26.26 -28.72
CA ALA A 789 -33.29 26.74 -30.03
C ALA A 789 -32.64 25.65 -30.87
N SER A 790 -32.19 24.56 -30.24
CA SER A 790 -31.46 23.45 -30.86
C SER A 790 -32.23 22.11 -30.90
N VAL A 791 -33.50 22.09 -30.49
CA VAL A 791 -34.28 20.85 -30.31
C VAL A 791 -35.31 20.66 -31.43
N GLY A 792 -35.21 19.59 -32.20
CA GLY A 792 -36.17 19.18 -33.22
C GLY A 792 -37.07 18.04 -32.73
N THR A 793 -38.38 18.11 -32.99
CA THR A 793 -39.30 17.01 -32.68
C THR A 793 -39.15 15.85 -33.68
N LEU A 794 -39.33 14.62 -33.20
CA LEU A 794 -39.31 13.40 -34.01
C LEU A 794 -40.72 12.85 -34.18
N ALA A 795 -41.07 12.45 -35.41
CA ALA A 795 -42.32 11.72 -35.65
C ALA A 795 -42.25 10.31 -35.05
N PRO A 796 -43.39 9.69 -34.67
CA PRO A 796 -43.39 8.39 -33.99
C PRO A 796 -42.67 7.26 -34.75
N HIS A 797 -42.69 7.29 -36.08
CA HIS A 797 -42.07 6.28 -36.94
C HIS A 797 -40.55 6.51 -37.14
N ILE A 798 -40.01 7.66 -36.72
CA ILE A 798 -38.58 7.92 -36.76
C ILE A 798 -37.94 7.41 -35.47
N THR A 799 -36.93 6.56 -35.60
CA THR A 799 -36.17 6.01 -34.46
C THR A 799 -35.23 7.05 -33.86
N TYR A 800 -34.83 6.88 -32.59
CA TYR A 800 -33.82 7.75 -31.98
C TYR A 800 -32.48 7.65 -32.71
N ASP A 801 -32.12 6.47 -33.20
CA ASP A 801 -30.92 6.25 -34.00
C ASP A 801 -30.93 7.08 -35.29
N GLN A 802 -32.08 7.14 -35.98
CA GLN A 802 -32.23 8.02 -37.15
C GLN A 802 -32.13 9.50 -36.76
N GLY A 803 -32.79 9.92 -35.67
CA GLY A 803 -32.74 11.29 -35.17
C GLY A 803 -31.32 11.75 -34.83
N ALA A 804 -30.61 10.97 -34.01
CA ALA A 804 -29.21 11.23 -33.62
C ALA A 804 -28.23 11.08 -34.79
N SER A 805 -28.63 10.37 -35.85
CA SER A 805 -27.82 10.25 -37.06
C SER A 805 -28.03 11.40 -38.05
N VAL A 806 -29.07 12.22 -37.95
CA VAL A 806 -29.39 13.19 -39.01
C VAL A 806 -29.30 14.63 -38.54
N ILE A 807 -29.55 14.92 -37.27
CA ILE A 807 -29.70 16.29 -36.79
C ILE A 807 -28.46 17.15 -37.06
N LEU A 808 -27.24 16.74 -36.70
CA LEU A 808 -26.05 17.56 -36.96
C LEU A 808 -25.54 17.39 -38.40
N GLN A 809 -25.31 16.15 -38.83
CA GLN A 809 -24.69 15.90 -40.13
C GLN A 809 -25.61 16.21 -41.32
N GLY A 810 -26.93 16.03 -41.15
CA GLY A 810 -27.93 16.38 -42.15
C GLY A 810 -28.12 17.88 -42.27
N LEU A 811 -28.21 18.62 -41.16
CA LEU A 811 -28.27 20.09 -41.20
C LEU A 811 -26.99 20.66 -41.83
N THR A 812 -25.82 20.08 -41.50
CA THR A 812 -24.55 20.48 -42.11
C THR A 812 -24.56 20.26 -43.62
N ALA A 813 -24.94 19.07 -44.09
CA ALA A 813 -25.02 18.76 -45.51
C ALA A 813 -26.04 19.66 -46.24
N TRP A 814 -27.24 19.81 -45.68
CA TRP A 814 -28.34 20.55 -46.29
C TRP A 814 -28.03 22.05 -46.42
N THR A 815 -27.56 22.68 -45.34
CA THR A 815 -27.16 24.10 -45.37
C THR A 815 -26.01 24.37 -46.34
N MET A 816 -25.06 23.43 -46.50
CA MET A 816 -23.98 23.58 -47.48
C MET A 816 -24.48 23.56 -48.92
N VAL A 817 -25.40 22.67 -49.27
CA VAL A 817 -25.91 22.53 -50.66
C VAL A 817 -27.04 23.49 -51.00
N ARG A 818 -27.63 24.16 -50.00
CA ARG A 818 -28.69 25.15 -50.19
C ARG A 818 -28.20 26.59 -50.05
N SER A 819 -27.28 26.85 -49.11
CA SER A 819 -26.80 28.20 -48.79
C SER A 819 -25.30 28.39 -49.03
N GLY A 820 -24.46 27.43 -48.66
CA GLY A 820 -23.00 27.54 -48.88
C GLY A 820 -22.65 27.62 -50.37
N TYR A 821 -23.22 26.71 -51.15
CA TYR A 821 -23.34 26.79 -52.59
C TYR A 821 -24.72 26.24 -52.95
N GLU A 822 -25.58 27.08 -53.53
CA GLU A 822 -26.90 26.67 -53.98
C GLU A 822 -26.75 25.72 -55.18
N VAL A 823 -26.83 24.41 -54.91
CA VAL A 823 -26.68 23.36 -55.92
C VAL A 823 -27.87 23.38 -56.87
N LYS A 824 -27.58 23.42 -58.17
CA LYS A 824 -28.59 23.42 -59.24
C LYS A 824 -28.56 22.12 -60.02
N ALA A 825 -29.69 21.79 -60.65
CA ALA A 825 -29.76 20.66 -61.56
C ALA A 825 -28.72 20.81 -62.68
N GLY A 826 -27.95 19.74 -62.94
CA GLY A 826 -26.86 19.72 -63.91
C GLY A 826 -25.50 20.19 -63.40
N ASP A 827 -25.40 20.69 -62.15
CA ASP A 827 -24.11 21.05 -61.57
C ASP A 827 -23.22 19.81 -61.37
N TRP A 828 -21.92 19.98 -61.55
CA TRP A 828 -20.90 19.00 -61.15
C TRP A 828 -20.41 19.30 -59.74
N VAL A 829 -20.56 18.36 -58.80
CA VAL A 829 -20.16 18.53 -57.40
C VAL A 829 -19.18 17.44 -56.98
N LEU A 830 -17.98 17.84 -56.56
CA LEU A 830 -17.01 16.92 -55.97
C LEU A 830 -17.23 16.82 -54.46
N VAL A 831 -17.34 15.60 -53.93
CA VAL A 831 -17.50 15.31 -52.50
C VAL A 831 -16.32 14.48 -52.02
N HIS A 832 -15.46 15.07 -51.20
CA HIS A 832 -14.40 14.31 -50.54
C HIS A 832 -14.93 13.47 -49.37
N ALA A 833 -14.26 12.35 -49.10
CA ALA A 833 -14.69 11.36 -48.11
C ALA A 833 -16.17 10.94 -48.30
N ALA A 834 -16.55 10.61 -49.53
CA ALA A 834 -17.94 10.40 -49.94
C ALA A 834 -18.66 9.26 -49.18
N ALA A 835 -17.92 8.30 -48.63
CA ALA A 835 -18.46 7.22 -47.81
C ALA A 835 -18.56 7.52 -46.30
N GLY A 836 -18.11 8.70 -45.86
CA GLY A 836 -18.25 9.16 -44.47
C GLY A 836 -19.67 9.63 -44.15
N GLY A 837 -19.95 9.90 -42.87
CA GLY A 837 -21.30 10.32 -42.42
C GLY A 837 -21.90 11.49 -43.21
N VAL A 838 -21.21 12.64 -43.25
CA VAL A 838 -21.65 13.81 -44.03
C VAL A 838 -21.58 13.54 -45.54
N GLY A 839 -20.56 12.83 -46.00
CA GLY A 839 -20.34 12.54 -47.43
C GLY A 839 -21.50 11.78 -48.06
N LEU A 840 -22.06 10.79 -47.36
CA LEU A 840 -23.21 10.03 -47.85
C LEU A 840 -24.47 10.88 -47.97
N LEU A 841 -24.69 11.81 -47.02
CA LEU A 841 -25.82 12.73 -47.09
C LEU A 841 -25.64 13.76 -48.21
N LEU A 842 -24.43 14.28 -48.40
CA LEU A 842 -24.11 15.18 -49.52
C LEU A 842 -24.37 14.51 -50.87
N CYS A 843 -23.94 13.26 -51.05
CA CYS A 843 -24.21 12.52 -52.29
C CYS A 843 -25.71 12.40 -52.55
N GLN A 844 -26.50 12.05 -51.52
CA GLN A 844 -27.95 11.91 -51.64
C GLN A 844 -28.62 13.25 -51.95
N MET A 845 -28.27 14.30 -51.21
CA MET A 845 -28.89 15.62 -51.34
C MET A 845 -28.55 16.30 -52.67
N CYS A 846 -27.28 16.25 -53.10
CA CYS A 846 -26.89 16.77 -54.41
C CYS A 846 -27.61 16.04 -55.55
N LYS A 847 -27.71 14.70 -55.47
CA LYS A 847 -28.47 13.92 -56.46
C LYS A 847 -29.96 14.27 -56.47
N GLN A 848 -30.56 14.47 -55.30
CA GLN A 848 -31.97 14.89 -55.20
C GLN A 848 -32.22 16.29 -55.78
N LEU A 849 -31.22 17.18 -55.71
CA LEU A 849 -31.25 18.50 -56.37
C LEU A 849 -30.92 18.44 -57.88
N GLY A 850 -30.67 17.23 -58.42
CA GLY A 850 -30.39 17.00 -59.84
C GLY A 850 -28.95 17.25 -60.27
N ALA A 851 -27.99 17.33 -59.34
CA ALA A 851 -26.58 17.50 -59.65
C ALA A 851 -25.88 16.16 -59.94
N HIS A 852 -24.80 16.23 -60.72
CA HIS A 852 -23.88 15.14 -60.99
C HIS A 852 -22.80 15.09 -59.91
N VAL A 853 -22.77 14.01 -59.13
CA VAL A 853 -21.88 13.89 -57.97
C VAL A 853 -20.66 13.03 -58.30
N ILE A 854 -19.47 13.58 -58.03
CA ILE A 854 -18.20 12.85 -58.06
C ILE A 854 -17.74 12.66 -56.61
N GLY A 855 -17.65 11.42 -56.15
CA GLY A 855 -17.18 11.09 -54.80
C GLY A 855 -15.72 10.64 -54.78
N THR A 856 -14.96 10.98 -53.75
CA THR A 856 -13.63 10.38 -53.54
C THR A 856 -13.59 9.50 -52.29
N VAL A 857 -12.95 8.34 -52.39
CA VAL A 857 -12.84 7.34 -51.32
C VAL A 857 -11.46 6.67 -51.28
N SER A 858 -11.16 5.94 -50.21
CA SER A 858 -9.88 5.23 -50.03
C SER A 858 -9.90 3.75 -50.40
N THR A 859 -11.09 3.13 -50.54
CA THR A 859 -11.23 1.71 -50.81
C THR A 859 -12.40 1.45 -51.75
N ASP A 860 -12.41 0.28 -52.40
CA ASP A 860 -13.46 -0.08 -53.37
C ASP A 860 -14.79 -0.39 -52.66
N GLU A 861 -14.76 -0.89 -51.43
CA GLU A 861 -15.98 -1.08 -50.62
C GLU A 861 -16.64 0.27 -50.33
N LYS A 862 -15.84 1.28 -49.99
CA LYS A 862 -16.32 2.65 -49.82
C LYS A 862 -16.85 3.23 -51.13
N ALA A 863 -16.28 2.83 -52.26
CA ALA A 863 -16.77 3.28 -53.56
C ALA A 863 -18.17 2.74 -53.87
N ALA A 864 -18.43 1.47 -53.58
CA ALA A 864 -19.75 0.87 -53.72
C ALA A 864 -20.79 1.59 -52.84
N ILE A 865 -20.45 1.86 -51.58
CA ILE A 865 -21.35 2.58 -50.64
C ILE A 865 -21.65 4.00 -51.15
N ALA A 866 -20.64 4.73 -51.63
CA ALA A 866 -20.85 6.08 -52.17
C ALA A 866 -21.78 6.08 -53.40
N LYS A 867 -21.62 5.12 -54.33
CA LYS A 867 -22.50 4.96 -55.50
C LYS A 867 -23.95 4.67 -55.10
N GLU A 868 -24.15 3.75 -54.15
CA GLU A 868 -25.49 3.42 -53.64
C GLU A 868 -26.21 4.64 -53.03
N ASN A 869 -25.44 5.60 -52.52
CA ASN A 869 -25.93 6.83 -51.89
C ASN A 869 -25.87 8.05 -52.82
N GLY A 870 -25.73 7.85 -54.13
CA GLY A 870 -25.96 8.91 -55.11
C GLY A 870 -24.73 9.53 -55.76
N ALA A 871 -23.52 9.05 -55.45
CA ALA A 871 -22.35 9.40 -56.26
C ALA A 871 -22.49 8.76 -57.65
N GLU A 872 -22.52 9.59 -58.70
CA GLU A 872 -22.58 9.11 -60.09
C GLU A 872 -21.23 8.54 -60.52
N TYR A 873 -20.15 9.23 -60.15
CA TYR A 873 -18.77 8.78 -60.34
C TYR A 873 -18.08 8.67 -58.98
N VAL A 874 -17.19 7.70 -58.84
CA VAL A 874 -16.36 7.56 -57.65
C VAL A 874 -14.92 7.33 -58.05
N ILE A 875 -14.01 8.05 -57.40
CA ILE A 875 -12.56 7.97 -57.60
C ILE A 875 -11.93 7.39 -56.34
N ASN A 876 -11.18 6.30 -56.48
CA ASN A 876 -10.41 5.72 -55.38
C ASN A 876 -9.01 6.35 -55.36
N TYR A 877 -8.81 7.32 -54.48
CA TYR A 877 -7.57 8.10 -54.41
C TYR A 877 -6.35 7.29 -53.94
N SER A 878 -6.54 6.04 -53.50
CA SER A 878 -5.44 5.15 -53.11
C SER A 878 -4.63 4.67 -54.31
N HIS A 879 -5.19 4.72 -55.52
CA HIS A 879 -4.50 4.31 -56.75
C HIS A 879 -4.86 5.15 -57.98
N GLU A 880 -5.85 6.05 -57.91
CA GLU A 880 -6.21 6.97 -58.99
C GLU A 880 -5.82 8.43 -58.67
N ASN A 881 -5.42 9.19 -59.69
CA ASN A 881 -5.23 10.63 -59.58
C ASN A 881 -6.58 11.36 -59.68
N VAL A 882 -7.00 11.99 -58.58
CA VAL A 882 -8.29 12.67 -58.47
C VAL A 882 -8.44 13.81 -59.49
N THR A 883 -7.44 14.66 -59.67
CA THR A 883 -7.52 15.82 -60.56
C THR A 883 -7.67 15.40 -62.03
N GLU A 884 -6.90 14.40 -62.46
CA GLU A 884 -6.97 13.85 -63.81
C GLU A 884 -8.35 13.25 -64.09
N LYS A 885 -8.87 12.44 -63.16
CA LYS A 885 -10.20 11.83 -63.29
C LYS A 885 -11.33 12.85 -63.29
N VAL A 886 -11.27 13.87 -62.44
CA VAL A 886 -12.27 14.95 -62.46
C VAL A 886 -12.23 15.69 -63.81
N ASN A 887 -11.05 15.96 -64.37
CA ASN A 887 -10.93 16.58 -65.68
C ASN A 887 -11.47 15.69 -66.80
N GLU A 888 -11.24 14.37 -66.75
CA GLU A 888 -11.83 13.40 -67.69
C GLU A 888 -13.36 13.46 -67.66
N ILE A 889 -13.95 13.33 -66.45
CA ILE A 889 -15.40 13.28 -66.24
C ILE A 889 -16.07 14.61 -66.63
N THR A 890 -15.46 15.74 -66.26
CA THR A 890 -16.02 17.08 -66.48
C THR A 890 -15.58 17.71 -67.80
N LYS A 891 -14.89 16.96 -68.67
CA LYS A 891 -14.35 17.42 -69.97
C LYS A 891 -13.46 18.67 -69.84
N GLY A 892 -12.62 18.69 -68.80
CA GLY A 892 -11.66 19.76 -68.50
C GLY A 892 -12.28 21.02 -67.90
N LEU A 893 -13.58 21.04 -67.62
CA LEU A 893 -14.24 22.21 -67.06
C LEU A 893 -14.06 22.32 -65.54
N GLY A 894 -13.93 21.19 -64.83
CA GLY A 894 -13.91 21.10 -63.38
C GLY A 894 -15.32 21.17 -62.76
N CYS A 895 -15.38 21.06 -61.43
CA CYS A 895 -16.63 21.03 -60.66
C CYS A 895 -17.13 22.43 -60.31
N HIS A 896 -18.45 22.62 -60.35
CA HIS A 896 -19.13 23.87 -59.95
C HIS A 896 -18.92 24.14 -58.46
N ALA A 897 -19.02 23.08 -57.65
CA ALA A 897 -18.68 23.11 -56.24
C ALA A 897 -17.80 21.94 -55.84
N VAL A 898 -16.89 22.19 -54.90
CA VAL A 898 -16.09 21.15 -54.24
C VAL A 898 -16.38 21.21 -52.75
N LEU A 899 -16.83 20.09 -52.18
CA LEU A 899 -17.18 19.93 -50.78
C LEU A 899 -16.10 19.11 -50.08
N ASP A 900 -15.21 19.80 -49.36
CA ASP A 900 -14.01 19.23 -48.76
C ASP A 900 -14.10 19.14 -47.22
N GLY A 901 -14.33 17.92 -46.73
CA GLY A 901 -14.28 17.56 -45.31
C GLY A 901 -12.92 17.06 -44.80
N VAL A 902 -11.92 16.91 -45.69
CA VAL A 902 -10.64 16.26 -45.40
C VAL A 902 -9.56 17.27 -45.05
N GLY A 903 -9.47 18.40 -45.76
CA GLY A 903 -8.58 19.52 -45.40
C GLY A 903 -7.16 19.37 -45.94
N LYS A 904 -6.15 19.33 -45.05
CA LYS A 904 -4.72 19.48 -45.40
C LYS A 904 -4.26 18.65 -46.60
N SER A 905 -4.60 17.36 -46.66
CA SER A 905 -4.10 16.46 -47.71
C SER A 905 -4.82 16.62 -49.06
N THR A 906 -5.99 17.23 -49.09
CA THR A 906 -6.81 17.41 -50.31
C THR A 906 -6.82 18.84 -50.80
N TRP A 907 -6.23 19.80 -50.06
CA TRP A 907 -6.31 21.22 -50.36
C TRP A 907 -5.99 21.59 -51.81
N GLN A 908 -4.83 21.13 -52.32
CA GLN A 908 -4.42 21.44 -53.68
C GLN A 908 -5.32 20.77 -54.72
N THR A 909 -5.64 19.49 -54.52
CA THR A 909 -6.57 18.75 -55.38
C THR A 909 -7.94 19.45 -55.46
N SER A 910 -8.46 19.91 -54.32
CA SER A 910 -9.72 20.64 -54.25
C SER A 910 -9.67 21.95 -55.03
N LEU A 911 -8.57 22.71 -54.92
CA LEU A 911 -8.36 23.90 -55.74
C LEU A 911 -8.34 23.56 -57.22
N ASP A 912 -7.58 22.55 -57.63
CA ASP A 912 -7.40 22.15 -59.03
C ASP A 912 -8.72 21.66 -59.66
N CYS A 913 -9.50 20.87 -58.92
CA CYS A 913 -10.79 20.34 -59.34
C CYS A 913 -11.91 21.40 -59.39
N THR A 914 -11.76 22.55 -58.74
CA THR A 914 -12.79 23.60 -58.76
C THR A 914 -12.74 24.35 -60.08
N ARG A 915 -13.87 24.48 -60.78
CA ARG A 915 -13.95 25.18 -62.07
C ARG A 915 -13.72 26.68 -61.94
N ARG A 916 -13.49 27.36 -63.07
CA ARG A 916 -13.49 28.83 -63.13
C ARG A 916 -14.83 29.41 -62.62
N LEU A 917 -14.77 30.38 -61.72
CA LEU A 917 -15.90 30.96 -60.99
C LEU A 917 -16.64 29.99 -60.05
N GLY A 918 -16.06 28.82 -59.78
CA GLY A 918 -16.61 27.81 -58.89
C GLY A 918 -16.42 28.14 -57.40
N THR A 919 -17.05 27.33 -56.56
CA THR A 919 -17.00 27.47 -55.10
C THR A 919 -16.32 26.27 -54.45
N LEU A 920 -15.26 26.53 -53.68
CA LEU A 920 -14.64 25.55 -52.79
C LEU A 920 -15.18 25.74 -51.37
N ILE A 921 -15.88 24.73 -50.87
CA ILE A 921 -16.38 24.68 -49.48
C ILE A 921 -15.48 23.75 -48.68
N SER A 922 -14.57 24.33 -47.90
CA SER A 922 -13.73 23.59 -46.98
C SER A 922 -14.37 23.58 -45.59
N PHE A 923 -14.96 22.45 -45.17
CA PHE A 923 -15.74 22.37 -43.93
C PHE A 923 -15.18 21.41 -42.87
N GLY A 924 -14.17 20.61 -43.20
CA GLY A 924 -13.54 19.66 -42.27
C GLY A 924 -12.01 19.76 -42.23
N ASN A 925 -11.38 18.95 -41.37
CA ASN A 925 -9.93 18.89 -41.12
C ASN A 925 -9.47 17.45 -40.86
N ALA A 926 -10.12 16.43 -41.46
CA ALA A 926 -9.88 15.04 -41.08
C ALA A 926 -8.42 14.56 -41.27
N SER A 927 -7.71 15.15 -42.23
CA SER A 927 -6.27 14.93 -42.48
C SER A 927 -5.34 15.93 -41.78
N GLY A 928 -5.91 16.88 -41.02
CA GLY A 928 -5.22 18.01 -40.42
C GLY A 928 -5.71 19.36 -40.95
N VAL A 929 -5.27 20.42 -40.26
CA VAL A 929 -5.61 21.81 -40.57
C VAL A 929 -4.90 22.24 -41.86
N VAL A 930 -5.65 22.86 -42.77
CA VAL A 930 -5.08 23.51 -43.96
C VAL A 930 -4.17 24.67 -43.49
N PRO A 931 -2.89 24.71 -43.87
CA PRO A 931 -1.98 25.79 -43.51
C PRO A 931 -2.49 27.16 -43.98
N PRO A 932 -1.97 28.29 -43.43
CA PRO A 932 -2.28 29.62 -43.95
C PRO A 932 -2.07 29.68 -45.47
N ILE A 933 -3.10 30.15 -46.19
CA ILE A 933 -3.10 30.21 -47.66
C ILE A 933 -2.93 31.64 -48.14
N SER A 934 -2.27 31.80 -49.29
CA SER A 934 -2.28 33.07 -50.00
C SER A 934 -3.62 33.24 -50.73
N ILE A 935 -4.32 34.35 -50.50
CA ILE A 935 -5.56 34.68 -51.21
C ILE A 935 -5.35 34.84 -52.72
N MET A 936 -4.12 35.11 -53.16
CA MET A 936 -3.77 35.17 -54.59
C MET A 936 -3.92 33.83 -55.29
N ALA A 937 -3.82 32.71 -54.57
CA ALA A 937 -4.03 31.38 -55.14
C ALA A 937 -5.48 31.15 -55.64
N LEU A 938 -6.42 32.03 -55.28
CA LEU A 938 -7.81 31.97 -55.74
C LEU A 938 -8.04 32.73 -57.05
N SER A 939 -7.10 33.59 -57.48
CA SER A 939 -7.27 34.54 -58.57
C SER A 939 -7.27 33.92 -59.96
N ASP A 940 -6.45 32.88 -60.20
CA ASP A 940 -6.30 32.26 -61.54
C ASP A 940 -7.63 31.76 -62.11
N LYS A 941 -8.54 31.32 -61.24
CA LYS A 941 -9.87 30.82 -61.59
C LYS A 941 -11.01 31.66 -61.03
N ASN A 942 -10.72 32.80 -60.39
CA ASN A 942 -11.72 33.62 -59.66
C ASN A 942 -12.59 32.78 -58.72
N LEU A 943 -11.93 31.95 -57.90
CA LEU A 943 -12.62 31.01 -57.02
C LEU A 943 -13.27 31.71 -55.83
N LYS A 944 -14.41 31.18 -55.40
CA LYS A 944 -15.00 31.50 -54.10
C LYS A 944 -14.55 30.46 -53.10
N LEU A 945 -13.99 30.88 -51.98
CA LEU A 945 -13.65 30.01 -50.87
C LEU A 945 -14.58 30.27 -49.68
N MET A 946 -15.18 29.22 -49.15
CA MET A 946 -15.95 29.28 -47.92
C MET A 946 -15.46 28.25 -46.90
N ARG A 947 -15.31 28.70 -45.65
CA ARG A 947 -15.06 27.82 -44.50
C ARG A 947 -16.28 27.86 -43.55
N PRO A 948 -17.37 27.13 -43.86
CA PRO A 948 -18.59 27.23 -43.08
C PRO A 948 -18.46 26.51 -41.73
N ARG A 949 -19.27 26.97 -40.77
CA ARG A 949 -19.67 26.18 -39.59
C ARG A 949 -21.19 26.09 -39.62
N LEU A 950 -21.77 25.03 -39.06
CA LEU A 950 -23.23 24.89 -39.00
C LEU A 950 -23.88 25.99 -38.13
N PHE A 951 -23.29 26.30 -36.98
CA PHE A 951 -23.89 27.17 -35.96
C PHE A 951 -24.41 28.53 -36.49
N PRO A 952 -23.67 29.29 -37.31
CA PRO A 952 -24.19 30.53 -37.91
C PRO A 952 -25.47 30.38 -38.76
N TYR A 953 -25.77 29.19 -39.30
CA TYR A 953 -27.00 28.98 -40.07
C TYR A 953 -28.23 28.69 -39.20
N VAL A 954 -28.02 28.26 -37.95
CA VAL A 954 -29.04 27.78 -37.03
C VAL A 954 -28.90 28.45 -35.66
N ASP A 955 -28.50 29.71 -35.67
CA ASP A 955 -28.19 30.52 -34.48
C ASP A 955 -29.42 30.89 -33.65
N THR A 956 -30.58 30.96 -34.29
CA THR A 956 -31.87 31.25 -33.65
C THR A 956 -32.84 30.08 -33.81
N ARG A 957 -33.82 29.97 -32.89
CA ARG A 957 -34.92 28.98 -32.97
C ARG A 957 -35.63 29.01 -34.34
N ALA A 958 -35.88 30.21 -34.88
CA ALA A 958 -36.54 30.37 -36.18
C ALA A 958 -35.70 29.83 -37.34
N ASN A 959 -34.40 30.17 -37.37
CA ASN A 959 -33.48 29.66 -38.39
C ASN A 959 -33.30 28.14 -38.27
N PHE A 960 -33.17 27.62 -37.05
CA PHE A 960 -33.12 26.19 -36.80
C PHE A 960 -34.39 25.49 -37.33
N LEU A 961 -35.59 25.99 -36.98
CA LEU A 961 -36.85 25.38 -37.42
C LEU A 961 -37.03 25.45 -38.95
N HIS A 962 -36.55 26.50 -39.62
CA HIS A 962 -36.56 26.57 -41.07
C HIS A 962 -35.76 25.42 -41.70
N TRP A 963 -34.48 25.29 -41.32
CA TRP A 963 -33.60 24.26 -41.88
C TRP A 963 -33.96 22.85 -41.41
N TRP A 964 -34.33 22.69 -40.14
CA TRP A 964 -34.80 21.42 -39.60
C TRP A 964 -36.11 21.00 -40.23
N GLY A 965 -37.03 21.92 -40.49
CA GLY A 965 -38.31 21.63 -41.16
C GLY A 965 -38.11 21.02 -42.54
N GLU A 966 -37.28 21.64 -43.39
CA GLU A 966 -36.96 21.10 -44.71
C GLU A 966 -36.27 19.73 -44.63
N LEU A 967 -35.29 19.58 -43.75
CA LEU A 967 -34.56 18.32 -43.58
C LEU A 967 -35.45 17.20 -43.01
N LYS A 968 -36.30 17.55 -42.04
CA LYS A 968 -37.25 16.64 -41.40
C LYS A 968 -38.28 16.15 -42.41
N GLU A 969 -38.73 16.99 -43.33
CA GLU A 969 -39.63 16.56 -44.41
C GLU A 969 -38.97 15.47 -45.28
N LEU A 970 -37.69 15.63 -45.65
CA LEU A 970 -36.96 14.61 -46.40
C LEU A 970 -36.79 13.30 -45.59
N LEU A 971 -36.56 13.43 -44.29
CA LEU A 971 -36.45 12.29 -43.37
C LEU A 971 -37.78 11.54 -43.23
N ASP A 972 -38.87 12.25 -42.96
CA ASP A 972 -40.22 11.69 -42.80
C ASP A 972 -40.70 11.01 -44.09
N GLN A 973 -40.35 11.55 -45.26
CA GLN A 973 -40.65 10.95 -46.57
C GLN A 973 -39.76 9.73 -46.91
N GLY A 974 -38.81 9.37 -46.04
CA GLY A 974 -37.88 8.26 -46.28
C GLY A 974 -36.91 8.51 -47.43
N LYS A 975 -36.71 9.77 -47.84
CA LYS A 975 -35.79 10.16 -48.93
C LYS A 975 -34.33 10.13 -48.51
N LEU A 976 -34.05 10.03 -47.21
CA LEU A 976 -32.69 9.96 -46.66
C LEU A 976 -32.41 8.55 -46.12
N LYS A 977 -31.41 7.89 -46.70
CA LYS A 977 -30.83 6.65 -46.19
C LYS A 977 -29.74 6.99 -45.19
N LEU A 978 -29.95 6.62 -43.93
CA LEU A 978 -29.01 6.83 -42.83
C LEU A 978 -28.25 5.53 -42.55
N LYS A 979 -27.02 5.44 -43.06
CA LYS A 979 -26.15 4.29 -42.79
C LYS A 979 -25.48 4.43 -41.43
N ILE A 980 -25.79 3.53 -40.52
CA ILE A 980 -25.11 3.38 -39.24
C ILE A 980 -24.02 2.33 -39.42
N PHE A 981 -22.76 2.72 -39.16
CA PHE A 981 -21.61 1.82 -39.19
C PHE A 981 -21.67 0.83 -38.04
N LYS A 982 -21.76 1.37 -36.81
CA LYS A 982 -21.81 0.62 -35.57
C LYS A 982 -22.37 1.49 -34.45
N THR A 983 -23.06 0.86 -33.52
CA THR A 983 -23.50 1.43 -32.25
C THR A 983 -22.63 0.83 -31.15
N TYR A 984 -22.09 1.68 -30.29
CA TYR A 984 -21.20 1.30 -29.19
C TYR A 984 -21.87 1.66 -27.86
N PRO A 985 -21.68 0.89 -26.77
CA PRO A 985 -21.94 1.37 -25.42
C PRO A 985 -21.20 2.70 -25.16
N LEU A 986 -21.77 3.61 -24.36
CA LEU A 986 -21.17 4.91 -24.05
C LEU A 986 -19.78 4.76 -23.42
N GLU A 987 -19.59 3.75 -22.57
CA GLU A 987 -18.30 3.34 -21.99
C GLU A 987 -17.23 2.96 -23.03
N GLU A 988 -17.63 2.50 -24.23
CA GLU A 988 -16.71 2.14 -25.32
C GLU A 988 -16.32 3.33 -26.23
N VAL A 989 -16.60 4.57 -25.84
CA VAL A 989 -16.33 5.78 -26.64
C VAL A 989 -14.88 5.87 -27.15
N VAL A 990 -13.92 5.36 -26.39
CA VAL A 990 -12.50 5.32 -26.79
C VAL A 990 -12.33 4.48 -28.06
N GLN A 991 -12.97 3.32 -28.14
CA GLN A 991 -12.90 2.46 -29.32
C GLN A 991 -13.62 3.11 -30.51
N ALA A 992 -14.78 3.74 -30.27
CA ALA A 992 -15.51 4.44 -31.32
C ALA A 992 -14.70 5.58 -31.94
N HIS A 993 -13.95 6.34 -31.12
CA HIS A 993 -13.03 7.37 -31.62
C HIS A 993 -11.86 6.76 -32.42
N LYS A 994 -11.28 5.64 -31.98
CA LYS A 994 -10.22 4.94 -32.73
C LYS A 994 -10.70 4.48 -34.10
N ASP A 995 -11.90 3.91 -34.18
CA ASP A 995 -12.49 3.44 -35.45
C ASP A 995 -12.77 4.61 -36.41
N LEU A 996 -13.18 5.76 -35.87
CA LEU A 996 -13.41 6.99 -36.62
C LEU A 996 -12.10 7.58 -37.17
N GLU A 997 -11.08 7.75 -36.34
CA GLU A 997 -9.77 8.32 -36.73
C GLU A 997 -8.96 7.36 -37.60
N GLY A 998 -9.10 6.04 -37.38
CA GLY A 998 -8.49 4.98 -38.17
C GLY A 998 -9.04 4.83 -39.58
N ARG A 999 -10.04 5.65 -39.95
CA ARG A 999 -10.70 5.64 -41.28
C ARG A 999 -11.34 4.30 -41.64
N VAL A 1000 -11.70 3.47 -40.66
CA VAL A 1000 -12.33 2.16 -40.87
C VAL A 1000 -13.84 2.33 -41.13
N SER A 1001 -14.45 3.34 -40.54
CA SER A 1001 -15.90 3.55 -40.61
C SER A 1001 -16.41 4.00 -41.98
N SER A 1002 -17.66 3.64 -42.27
CA SER A 1002 -18.47 4.14 -43.40
C SER A 1002 -19.89 4.44 -42.91
N GLY A 1003 -20.31 5.69 -43.00
CA GLY A 1003 -21.56 6.19 -42.37
C GLY A 1003 -21.36 6.72 -40.95
N LYS A 1004 -22.44 6.74 -40.17
CA LYS A 1004 -22.52 7.32 -38.83
C LYS A 1004 -22.14 6.31 -37.74
N LEU A 1005 -21.47 6.77 -36.69
CA LEU A 1005 -21.28 5.99 -35.47
C LEU A 1005 -22.18 6.56 -34.38
N LEU A 1006 -22.75 5.68 -33.55
CA LEU A 1006 -23.63 6.06 -32.44
C LEU A 1006 -23.09 5.53 -31.12
N LEU A 1007 -23.36 6.25 -30.02
CA LEU A 1007 -23.21 5.76 -28.66
C LEU A 1007 -24.59 5.44 -28.08
N ARG A 1008 -24.63 4.40 -27.25
CA ARG A 1008 -25.79 4.00 -26.44
C ARG A 1008 -25.46 4.32 -24.98
N PRO A 1009 -26.14 5.33 -24.38
CA PRO A 1009 -25.96 5.66 -22.97
C PRO A 1009 -26.45 4.55 -22.05
#